data_AF-A0A7G8FJT4-F1
#
_entry.id   AF-A0A7G8FJT4-F1
#
_cell.length_a   1.000
_cell.length_b   1.000
_cell.length_c   1.000
_cell.angle_alpha   90.00
_cell.angle_beta   90.00
_cell.angle_gamma   90.00
#
_symmetry.space_group_name_H-M   'P 1'
#
loop_
_entity.id
_entity.type
_entity.pdbx_description
1 polymer ?
#
loop_
_entity_poly.entity_id
_entity_poly.type
_entity_poly.pdbx_seq_one_letter_code
_entity_poly.pdbx_strand_id
1 'polypeptide(L)'
;MTLSAPVINSGSSTVTNDSRPTFIGTAVAGTTVELFSGGSSLGTTTTDSNGSWSFTVPDGSALTDGSYAITATATDESADLAAILKTTPISPAFPGRTSQEMRNNYAFAALKEDGSVVSWGDSDYGGDSSAVSADLQSGVTQIFSNEYAFAALKEDGSVVTWGSSWAGGTSSFTSGKLSSGVSQISSTQTAFAALKDDGSVVVWGETLTGGVIDSGINHKFGVTHIFSNSGSFAALKEEGFVFTWGDSNRGGDSSAVSADLQSGVTQIFSTYSAFAALKEDGSVVTWGSSNHGSDSSAVSADLQSGVIQIFSNYHAFAALKEDGSVVTWGDSNYGGDSSAVSADLQSGVTQIFSTDREFAALKEDGSVVVWPNDSHGDKTSDLQSGVTHIFSNPFSFAALKEDGSVVTFGSSPFGGDSSSVSTDLQSGVTQIFSTDYAFAALKEDGSVITWGDEGAGGDSSSVSADLQSGVMQLSSNWKAFAALKEDGSVVTWGDSNYGGDSSSVDADLQSGVVSLADPFQDDRLVMEVPSSDPSPALDLTVDTIAPFFTSADLASSIDENSGAGQVIYTAATSDTSSVVYSLKPNNNDDASSFSIQGQTGQVSLNDDPDFETKPSYSFVVIATDSAGNVSEQSVSLAINDLQEVPAESYELPDTKNDIGGTKGDDILTGTNKSDYIFGKKGDDVLEGLNGSDLIRGGGGRDTLKGSNGNDYLNGSKGRDVLIGGAGADVFKNSKGLDLVEDFSLEQGDRIALPRSGKYQIIEDDNGVLIKTHSKRGILLEGLELSDVMAVGIDLFVQPV
;
A
#
# COMPACT_ATOMS: atom_id res chain seq x y z
N MET A 1 -4.10 -15.36 17.17
CA MET A 1 -4.64 -16.71 16.90
C MET A 1 -5.12 -16.72 15.45
N THR A 2 -4.62 -17.62 14.59
CA THR A 2 -5.05 -17.68 13.18
C THR A 2 -6.21 -18.66 13.05
N LEU A 3 -7.34 -18.21 12.49
CA LEU A 3 -8.42 -19.10 12.09
C LEU A 3 -7.96 -19.98 10.92
N SER A 4 -8.54 -21.17 10.77
CA SER A 4 -8.29 -21.96 9.55
C SER A 4 -8.89 -21.23 8.35
N ALA A 5 -8.14 -21.16 7.25
CA ALA A 5 -8.59 -20.59 5.98
C ALA A 5 -9.94 -21.19 5.56
N PRO A 6 -10.90 -20.38 5.06
CA PRO A 6 -12.13 -20.89 4.49
C PRO A 6 -11.81 -21.81 3.32
N VAL A 7 -12.67 -22.80 3.12
CA VAL A 7 -12.65 -23.63 1.91
C VAL A 7 -13.81 -23.20 1.05
N ILE A 8 -13.52 -22.79 -0.19
CA ILE A 8 -14.54 -22.56 -1.22
C ILE A 8 -14.76 -23.89 -1.95
N ASN A 9 -15.99 -24.42 -1.89
CA ASN A 9 -16.39 -25.63 -2.60
C ASN A 9 -17.17 -25.21 -3.85
N SER A 10 -16.53 -25.17 -5.02
CA SER A 10 -17.25 -24.92 -6.27
C SER A 10 -18.18 -26.09 -6.58
N GLY A 11 -19.49 -25.87 -6.58
CA GLY A 11 -20.48 -26.83 -7.03
C GLY A 11 -20.40 -27.09 -8.53
N SER A 12 -19.43 -27.88 -8.98
CA SER A 12 -19.34 -28.59 -10.27
C SER A 12 -18.86 -27.92 -11.57
N SER A 13 -18.57 -26.62 -11.64
CA SER A 13 -17.77 -26.06 -12.77
C SER A 13 -17.04 -24.77 -12.41
N THR A 14 -15.85 -24.55 -12.98
CA THR A 14 -15.07 -23.29 -12.88
C THR A 14 -15.41 -22.31 -14.01
N VAL A 15 -16.34 -22.67 -14.89
CA VAL A 15 -16.92 -21.82 -15.93
C VAL A 15 -18.42 -21.79 -15.71
N THR A 16 -19.04 -20.60 -15.69
CA THR A 16 -20.46 -20.42 -15.37
C THR A 16 -21.07 -19.33 -16.25
N ASN A 17 -22.34 -19.49 -16.62
CA ASN A 17 -23.14 -18.43 -17.24
C ASN A 17 -24.01 -17.64 -16.27
N ASP A 18 -23.79 -17.84 -14.98
CA ASP A 18 -24.39 -17.04 -13.93
C ASP A 18 -23.44 -15.89 -13.56
N SER A 19 -23.85 -14.65 -13.84
CA SER A 19 -23.14 -13.43 -13.40
C SER A 19 -23.25 -13.18 -11.90
N ARG A 20 -24.10 -13.96 -11.20
CA ARG A 20 -24.27 -13.90 -9.75
C ARG A 20 -24.08 -15.28 -9.12
N PRO A 21 -22.91 -15.90 -9.33
CA PRO A 21 -22.67 -17.25 -8.86
C PRO A 21 -22.85 -17.32 -7.33
N THR A 22 -23.38 -18.45 -6.89
CA THR A 22 -23.44 -18.76 -5.46
C THR A 22 -22.22 -19.58 -5.08
N PHE A 23 -21.35 -18.97 -4.27
CA PHE A 23 -20.23 -19.65 -3.64
C PHE A 23 -20.70 -20.31 -2.35
N ILE A 24 -20.39 -21.58 -2.21
CA ILE A 24 -20.60 -22.31 -0.96
C ILE A 24 -19.26 -22.78 -0.44
N GLY A 25 -19.17 -22.94 0.87
CA GLY A 25 -17.92 -23.34 1.47
C GLY A 25 -18.06 -23.72 2.92
N THR A 26 -16.92 -23.99 3.53
CA THR A 26 -16.82 -24.25 4.96
C THR A 26 -15.78 -23.33 5.59
N ALA A 27 -16.06 -22.85 6.79
CA ALA A 27 -15.12 -22.16 7.67
C ALA A 27 -15.47 -22.52 9.12
N VAL A 28 -14.78 -21.91 10.09
CA VAL A 28 -15.11 -22.10 11.51
C VAL A 28 -16.56 -21.65 11.76
N ALA A 29 -17.34 -22.43 12.52
CA ALA A 29 -18.75 -22.14 12.79
C ALA A 29 -18.93 -20.84 13.58
N GLY A 30 -19.90 -20.00 13.19
CA GLY A 30 -20.17 -18.70 13.83
C GLY A 30 -19.31 -17.53 13.34
N THR A 31 -18.43 -17.74 12.36
CA THR A 31 -17.55 -16.70 11.80
C THR A 31 -18.20 -15.97 10.61
N THR A 32 -17.78 -14.73 10.39
CA THR A 32 -18.10 -13.94 9.19
C THR A 32 -17.12 -14.31 8.08
N VAL A 33 -17.61 -14.71 6.90
CA VAL A 33 -16.79 -14.99 5.72
C VAL A 33 -16.94 -13.85 4.73
N GLU A 34 -15.83 -13.25 4.32
CA GLU A 34 -15.77 -12.24 3.26
C GLU A 34 -15.17 -12.86 2.00
N LEU A 35 -15.79 -12.58 0.84
CA LEU A 35 -15.29 -13.04 -0.45
C LEU A 35 -14.65 -11.89 -1.21
N PHE A 36 -13.58 -12.19 -1.94
CA PHE A 36 -12.82 -11.23 -2.72
C PHE A 36 -12.64 -11.71 -4.16
N SER A 37 -12.51 -10.75 -5.07
CA SER A 37 -12.11 -10.93 -6.46
C SER A 37 -10.92 -10.01 -6.75
N GLY A 38 -9.74 -10.59 -7.00
CA GLY A 38 -8.52 -9.80 -7.29
C GLY A 38 -8.14 -8.79 -6.20
N GLY A 39 -8.48 -9.08 -4.93
CA GLY A 39 -8.25 -8.20 -3.78
C GLY A 39 -9.40 -7.22 -3.47
N SER A 40 -10.42 -7.10 -4.33
CA SER A 40 -11.62 -6.29 -4.07
C SER A 40 -12.71 -7.13 -3.40
N SER A 41 -13.35 -6.61 -2.34
CA SER A 41 -14.43 -7.32 -1.65
C SER A 41 -15.69 -7.43 -2.51
N LEU A 42 -16.26 -8.64 -2.57
CA LEU A 42 -17.56 -8.94 -3.18
C LEU A 42 -18.70 -8.84 -2.17
N GLY A 43 -18.40 -8.99 -0.88
CA GLY A 43 -19.34 -8.95 0.23
C GLY A 43 -19.10 -10.05 1.26
N THR A 44 -19.94 -10.05 2.30
CA THR A 44 -19.81 -10.95 3.45
C THR A 44 -21.02 -11.89 3.61
N THR A 45 -20.80 -13.03 4.25
CA THR A 45 -21.82 -13.97 4.74
C THR A 45 -21.38 -14.51 6.11
N THR A 46 -22.19 -15.32 6.77
CA THR A 46 -21.82 -15.98 8.03
C THR A 46 -21.90 -17.49 7.91
N THR A 47 -21.05 -18.21 8.65
CA THR A 47 -21.17 -19.66 8.78
C THR A 47 -22.30 -20.03 9.72
N ASP A 48 -23.00 -21.10 9.37
CA ASP A 48 -23.98 -21.73 10.26
C ASP A 48 -23.30 -22.47 11.43
N SER A 49 -24.11 -23.05 12.32
CA SER A 49 -23.63 -23.81 13.48
C SER A 49 -22.80 -25.05 13.13
N ASN A 50 -22.76 -25.45 11.86
CA ASN A 50 -21.97 -26.57 11.35
C ASN A 50 -20.74 -26.10 10.54
N GLY A 51 -20.48 -24.78 10.49
CA GLY A 51 -19.35 -24.21 9.75
C GLY A 51 -19.59 -24.07 8.26
N SER A 52 -20.82 -24.28 7.76
CA SER A 52 -21.14 -24.13 6.34
C SER A 52 -21.58 -22.71 6.04
N TRP A 53 -21.14 -22.16 4.91
CA TRP A 53 -21.54 -20.83 4.44
C TRP A 53 -21.97 -20.87 2.98
N SER A 54 -22.82 -19.91 2.62
CA SER A 54 -23.30 -19.67 1.27
C SER A 54 -23.33 -18.17 1.03
N PHE A 55 -22.76 -17.74 -0.09
CA PHE A 55 -22.73 -16.36 -0.51
C PHE A 55 -23.13 -16.28 -1.99
N THR A 56 -24.21 -15.56 -2.27
CA THR A 56 -24.63 -15.25 -3.64
C THR A 56 -24.21 -13.82 -3.93
N VAL A 57 -23.48 -13.62 -5.04
CA VAL A 57 -23.02 -12.29 -5.45
C VAL A 57 -24.23 -11.32 -5.56
N PRO A 58 -24.22 -10.19 -4.82
CA PRO A 58 -25.31 -9.21 -4.84
C PRO A 58 -25.53 -8.55 -6.21
N ASP A 59 -26.72 -8.00 -6.42
CA ASP A 59 -27.09 -7.31 -7.68
C ASP A 59 -26.16 -6.14 -8.03
N GLY A 60 -25.64 -5.42 -7.03
CA GLY A 60 -24.76 -4.26 -7.23
C GLY A 60 -23.30 -4.62 -7.54
N SER A 61 -22.93 -5.90 -7.48
CA SER A 61 -21.57 -6.41 -7.67
C SER A 61 -21.53 -7.64 -8.58
N ALA A 62 -22.53 -7.78 -9.46
CA ALA A 62 -22.57 -8.86 -10.45
C ALA A 62 -21.27 -8.91 -11.24
N LEU A 63 -20.73 -10.12 -11.39
CA LEU A 63 -19.50 -10.35 -12.14
C LEU A 63 -19.82 -10.27 -13.63
N THR A 64 -19.09 -9.42 -14.33
CA THR A 64 -19.13 -9.38 -15.80
C THR A 64 -18.43 -10.60 -16.38
N ASP A 65 -18.53 -10.79 -17.69
CA ASP A 65 -17.78 -11.88 -18.31
C ASP A 65 -16.27 -11.65 -18.16
N GLY A 66 -15.53 -12.72 -17.85
CA GLY A 66 -14.11 -12.64 -17.56
C GLY A 66 -13.64 -13.67 -16.54
N SER A 67 -12.33 -13.71 -16.32
CA SER A 67 -11.68 -14.58 -15.35
C SER A 67 -11.43 -13.87 -14.03
N TYR A 68 -11.79 -14.52 -12.93
CA TYR A 68 -11.69 -14.01 -11.58
C TYR A 68 -10.99 -15.02 -10.68
N ALA A 69 -10.02 -14.55 -9.90
CA ALA A 69 -9.45 -15.31 -8.80
C ALA A 69 -10.26 -15.00 -7.53
N ILE A 70 -11.17 -15.90 -7.19
CA ILE A 70 -12.06 -15.75 -6.03
C ILE A 70 -11.38 -16.32 -4.79
N THR A 71 -11.19 -15.50 -3.77
CA THR A 71 -10.69 -15.93 -2.47
C THR A 71 -11.71 -15.60 -1.39
N ALA A 72 -11.59 -16.26 -0.24
CA ALA A 72 -12.41 -15.97 0.93
C ALA A 72 -11.54 -15.90 2.17
N THR A 73 -11.85 -14.98 3.09
CA THR A 73 -11.31 -14.96 4.45
C THR A 73 -12.46 -15.14 5.43
N ALA A 74 -12.20 -15.80 6.55
CA ALA A 74 -13.09 -15.85 7.70
C ALA A 74 -12.54 -15.01 8.84
N THR A 75 -13.42 -14.26 9.48
CA THR A 75 -13.18 -13.39 10.63
C THR A 75 -14.17 -13.79 11.72
N ASP A 76 -13.68 -14.06 12.92
CA ASP A 76 -14.55 -14.34 14.06
C ASP A 76 -14.73 -13.05 14.88
N GLU A 77 -15.66 -12.19 14.45
CA GLU A 77 -16.04 -11.00 15.22
C GLU A 77 -16.74 -11.34 16.55
N SER A 78 -17.12 -12.61 16.74
CA SER A 78 -17.70 -13.12 17.99
C SER A 78 -16.68 -13.76 18.93
N ALA A 79 -15.47 -14.04 18.44
CA ALA A 79 -14.35 -14.43 19.29
C ALA A 79 -13.87 -13.21 20.06
N ASP A 80 -13.44 -13.46 21.30
CA ASP A 80 -12.75 -12.45 22.10
C ASP A 80 -11.59 -11.88 21.27
N LEU A 81 -11.56 -10.55 21.08
CA LEU A 81 -10.48 -9.85 20.41
C LEU A 81 -9.15 -10.32 20.99
N ALA A 82 -8.24 -10.76 20.12
CA ALA A 82 -6.92 -11.15 20.57
C ALA A 82 -6.05 -9.90 20.62
N ALA A 83 -5.58 -9.58 21.82
CA ALA A 83 -4.55 -8.58 22.02
C ALA A 83 -3.24 -9.03 21.35
N ILE A 84 -2.69 -8.20 20.45
CA ILE A 84 -1.35 -8.37 19.89
C ILE A 84 -0.54 -7.11 20.20
N LEU A 85 0.59 -7.28 20.88
CA LEU A 85 1.56 -6.22 21.06
C LEU A 85 2.41 -6.10 19.79
N LYS A 86 2.36 -4.96 19.11
CA LYS A 86 3.32 -4.61 18.06
C LYS A 86 4.40 -3.77 18.71
N THR A 87 5.66 -4.12 18.48
CA THR A 87 6.80 -3.30 18.90
C THR A 87 7.59 -2.88 17.66
N THR A 88 7.77 -1.57 17.49
CA THR A 88 8.75 -1.05 16.53
C THR A 88 9.78 -0.20 17.27
N PRO A 89 11.10 -0.44 17.11
CA PRO A 89 12.11 0.35 17.78
C PRO A 89 12.02 1.82 17.36
N ILE A 90 11.90 2.71 18.34
CA ILE A 90 11.98 4.16 18.11
C ILE A 90 13.45 4.56 18.24
N SER A 91 13.95 5.35 17.29
CA SER A 91 15.36 5.78 17.31
C SER A 91 15.68 6.51 18.63
N PRO A 92 16.61 5.97 19.45
CA PRO A 92 17.03 6.62 20.68
C PRO A 92 17.77 7.92 20.35
N ALA A 93 17.55 8.97 21.15
CA ALA A 93 18.27 10.23 20.99
C ALA A 93 19.62 10.19 21.72
N PHE A 94 19.58 9.81 23.00
CA PHE A 94 20.70 9.53 23.93
C PHE A 94 20.12 8.85 25.20
N PRO A 95 20.93 8.34 26.16
CA PRO A 95 20.42 7.50 27.24
C PRO A 95 19.18 8.05 27.97
N GLY A 96 18.19 7.18 28.16
CA GLY A 96 16.96 7.51 28.90
C GLY A 96 15.86 8.21 28.08
N ARG A 97 16.05 8.46 26.78
CA ARG A 97 15.13 9.29 25.96
C ARG A 97 15.09 8.87 24.49
N THR A 98 13.93 9.02 23.85
CA THR A 98 13.83 8.99 22.38
C THR A 98 13.65 10.40 21.81
N SER A 99 13.70 10.49 20.48
CA SER A 99 13.45 11.74 19.76
C SER A 99 11.98 12.20 19.82
N GLN A 100 11.09 11.41 20.45
CA GLN A 100 9.66 11.64 20.49
C GLN A 100 9.10 11.59 21.91
N GLU A 101 9.57 10.66 22.75
CA GLU A 101 9.04 10.43 24.09
C GLU A 101 10.13 10.45 25.18
N MET A 102 9.77 11.02 26.31
CA MET A 102 10.55 11.01 27.55
C MET A 102 10.02 9.97 28.50
N ARG A 103 10.92 9.13 29.01
CA ARG A 103 10.61 8.17 30.06
C ARG A 103 10.08 8.85 31.33
N ASN A 104 9.06 8.28 31.98
CA ASN A 104 8.73 8.67 33.34
C ASN A 104 9.85 8.30 34.31
N ASN A 105 10.34 9.26 35.08
CA ASN A 105 11.47 9.03 35.94
C ASN A 105 11.10 8.31 37.24
N TYR A 106 9.87 8.45 37.74
CA TYR A 106 9.48 8.13 39.12
C TYR A 106 8.41 7.03 39.25
N ALA A 107 7.80 6.63 38.14
CA ALA A 107 6.67 5.71 38.13
C ALA A 107 6.73 4.79 36.91
N PHE A 108 5.96 3.71 36.98
CA PHE A 108 5.69 2.80 35.88
C PHE A 108 4.20 2.76 35.60
N ALA A 109 3.87 2.40 34.36
CA ALA A 109 2.52 2.07 33.94
C ALA A 109 2.57 0.79 33.10
N ALA A 110 1.62 -0.11 33.33
CA ALA A 110 1.46 -1.38 32.66
C ALA A 110 0.13 -1.40 31.91
N LEU A 111 0.16 -1.88 30.68
CA LEU A 111 -1.01 -2.12 29.84
C LEU A 111 -1.37 -3.60 29.88
N LYS A 112 -2.65 -3.89 30.12
CA LYS A 112 -3.18 -5.26 30.21
C LYS A 112 -3.87 -5.71 28.92
N GLU A 113 -4.05 -7.02 28.78
CA GLU A 113 -4.72 -7.66 27.63
C GLU A 113 -6.12 -7.11 27.36
N ASP A 114 -6.84 -6.66 28.38
CA ASP A 114 -8.19 -6.08 28.27
C ASP A 114 -8.19 -4.57 27.94
N GLY A 115 -7.01 -4.00 27.69
CA GLY A 115 -6.82 -2.57 27.47
C GLY A 115 -6.98 -1.72 28.74
N SER A 116 -6.93 -2.32 29.94
CA SER A 116 -6.85 -1.60 31.20
C SER A 116 -5.41 -1.21 31.55
N VAL A 117 -5.25 -0.18 32.39
CA VAL A 117 -3.94 0.34 32.80
C VAL A 117 -3.77 0.30 34.31
N VAL A 118 -2.60 -0.15 34.76
CA VAL A 118 -2.17 -0.15 36.16
C VAL A 118 -0.92 0.71 36.27
N SER A 119 -0.82 1.58 37.27
CA SER A 119 0.38 2.39 37.52
C SER A 119 0.85 2.27 38.97
N TRP A 120 2.14 2.45 39.20
CA TRP A 120 2.75 2.47 40.54
C TRP A 120 4.04 3.27 40.57
N GLY A 121 4.54 3.57 41.77
CA GLY A 121 5.69 4.46 42.02
C GLY A 121 5.27 5.73 42.75
N ASP A 122 5.96 6.84 42.51
CA ASP A 122 5.63 8.12 43.17
C ASP A 122 4.23 8.59 42.76
N SER A 123 3.35 8.77 43.76
CA SER A 123 1.95 9.14 43.54
C SER A 123 1.77 10.48 42.84
N ASP A 124 2.66 11.45 43.09
CA ASP A 124 2.58 12.79 42.51
C ASP A 124 3.08 12.86 41.06
N TYR A 125 3.79 11.81 40.62
CA TYR A 125 4.46 11.74 39.32
C TYR A 125 3.97 10.59 38.42
N GLY A 126 2.75 10.10 38.67
CA GLY A 126 2.07 9.14 37.78
C GLY A 126 1.90 7.75 38.36
N GLY A 127 2.41 7.48 39.57
CA GLY A 127 2.21 6.20 40.25
C GLY A 127 0.76 5.97 40.68
N ASP A 128 -0.02 7.03 40.95
CA ASP A 128 -1.44 6.94 41.30
C ASP A 128 -2.33 7.41 40.14
N SER A 129 -3.05 6.47 39.52
CA SER A 129 -4.04 6.72 38.46
C SER A 129 -5.49 6.65 38.96
N SER A 130 -5.72 6.51 40.27
CA SER A 130 -7.05 6.27 40.85
C SER A 130 -8.10 7.33 40.47
N ALA A 131 -7.65 8.58 40.30
CA ALA A 131 -8.49 9.71 39.90
C ALA A 131 -9.10 9.58 38.49
N VAL A 132 -8.47 8.78 37.61
CA VAL A 132 -8.91 8.53 36.22
C VAL A 132 -9.16 7.04 35.95
N SER A 133 -9.20 6.22 37.01
CA SER A 133 -9.33 4.76 36.91
C SER A 133 -10.54 4.30 36.09
N ALA A 134 -11.65 5.04 36.12
CA ALA A 134 -12.84 4.74 35.32
C ALA A 134 -12.60 4.83 33.80
N ASP A 135 -11.71 5.74 33.37
CA ASP A 135 -11.38 5.95 31.96
C ASP A 135 -10.30 4.98 31.46
N LEU A 136 -9.55 4.38 32.40
CA LEU A 136 -8.45 3.42 32.17
C LEU A 136 -8.87 1.94 32.36
N GLN A 137 -10.17 1.63 32.42
CA GLN A 137 -10.63 0.24 32.62
C GLN A 137 -10.61 -0.60 31.34
N SER A 138 -10.54 0.03 30.16
CA SER A 138 -10.53 -0.66 28.87
C SER A 138 -10.23 0.32 27.72
N GLY A 139 -9.85 -0.26 26.58
CA GLY A 139 -9.69 0.45 25.31
C GLY A 139 -8.45 1.31 25.21
N VAL A 140 -7.53 1.26 26.18
CA VAL A 140 -6.19 1.84 26.02
C VAL A 140 -5.39 0.94 25.08
N THR A 141 -4.72 1.58 24.13
CA THR A 141 -3.88 0.92 23.11
C THR A 141 -2.41 1.24 23.28
N GLN A 142 -2.06 2.35 23.94
CA GLN A 142 -0.68 2.77 24.13
C GLN A 142 -0.55 3.73 25.32
N ILE A 143 0.58 3.71 26.02
CA ILE A 143 0.87 4.61 27.14
C ILE A 143 2.13 5.41 26.84
N PHE A 144 1.98 6.72 26.80
CA PHE A 144 3.07 7.67 26.65
C PHE A 144 3.39 8.32 28.00
N SER A 145 4.61 8.81 28.13
CA SER A 145 5.10 9.45 29.34
C SER A 145 5.87 10.74 29.06
N ASN A 146 5.98 11.55 30.11
CA ASN A 146 7.09 12.46 30.28
C ASN A 146 7.73 12.19 31.65
N GLU A 147 8.73 12.98 32.06
CA GLU A 147 9.47 12.71 33.30
C GLU A 147 8.57 12.65 34.56
N TYR A 148 7.36 13.22 34.54
CA TYR A 148 6.50 13.41 35.71
C TYR A 148 5.01 13.03 35.51
N ALA A 149 4.60 12.58 34.33
CA ALA A 149 3.19 12.31 34.00
C ALA A 149 3.05 11.26 32.90
N PHE A 150 1.84 10.73 32.73
CA PHE A 150 1.48 9.77 31.69
C PHE A 150 0.27 10.26 30.87
N ALA A 151 0.19 9.77 29.63
CA ALA A 151 -0.93 9.95 28.72
C ALA A 151 -1.24 8.62 28.00
N ALA A 152 -2.41 8.06 28.23
CA ALA A 152 -2.88 6.84 27.57
C ALA A 152 -3.72 7.18 26.34
N LEU A 153 -3.35 6.62 25.18
CA LEU A 153 -4.10 6.70 23.93
C LEU A 153 -5.10 5.55 23.84
N LYS A 154 -6.36 5.88 23.56
CA LYS A 154 -7.44 4.90 23.40
C LYS A 154 -7.71 4.57 21.94
N GLU A 155 -8.35 3.43 21.71
CA GLU A 155 -8.73 2.94 20.37
C GLU A 155 -9.60 3.93 19.58
N ASP A 156 -10.45 4.72 20.27
CA ASP A 156 -11.27 5.77 19.67
C ASP A 156 -10.50 7.07 19.37
N GLY A 157 -9.18 7.07 19.58
CA GLY A 157 -8.29 8.21 19.42
C GLY A 157 -8.44 9.26 20.52
N SER A 158 -9.10 8.95 21.63
CA SER A 158 -9.14 9.82 22.82
C SER A 158 -7.92 9.61 23.73
N VAL A 159 -7.59 10.61 24.56
CA VAL A 159 -6.42 10.57 25.46
C VAL A 159 -6.83 10.80 26.91
N VAL A 160 -6.35 9.92 27.79
CA VAL A 160 -6.51 10.01 29.26
C VAL A 160 -5.16 10.33 29.88
N THR A 161 -5.07 11.31 30.78
CA THR A 161 -3.80 11.76 31.38
C THR A 161 -3.83 11.68 32.89
N TRP A 162 -2.71 11.35 33.53
CA TRP A 162 -2.55 11.37 34.99
C TRP A 162 -1.11 11.67 35.41
N GLY A 163 -0.88 11.86 36.71
CA GLY A 163 0.39 12.30 37.29
C GLY A 163 0.44 13.80 37.52
N SER A 164 1.62 14.41 37.39
CA SER A 164 1.81 15.78 37.85
C SER A 164 1.05 16.81 37.02
N SER A 165 0.15 17.56 37.66
CA SER A 165 -0.73 18.51 36.97
C SER A 165 0.00 19.59 36.17
N TRP A 166 1.14 20.10 36.68
CA TRP A 166 1.96 21.10 35.99
C TRP A 166 2.71 20.52 34.78
N ALA A 167 3.01 19.22 34.80
CA ALA A 167 3.66 18.50 33.71
C ALA A 167 2.67 17.87 32.72
N GLY A 168 1.40 18.30 32.72
CA GLY A 168 0.39 17.79 31.80
C GLY A 168 -0.32 16.51 32.26
N GLY A 169 -0.15 16.10 33.52
CA GLY A 169 -0.92 15.02 34.14
C GLY A 169 -2.40 15.35 34.35
N THR A 170 -2.84 16.57 34.03
CA THR A 170 -4.26 16.88 33.89
C THR A 170 -4.52 17.57 32.55
N SER A 171 -5.47 17.04 31.77
CA SER A 171 -5.88 17.58 30.47
C SER A 171 -7.16 18.42 30.53
N SER A 172 -7.56 18.89 31.72
CA SER A 172 -8.86 19.57 31.94
C SER A 172 -9.07 20.81 31.05
N PHE A 173 -7.99 21.42 30.55
CA PHE A 173 -8.03 22.56 29.62
C PHE A 173 -8.06 22.15 28.13
N THR A 174 -7.73 20.91 27.79
CA THR A 174 -7.62 20.37 26.41
C THR A 174 -8.49 19.15 26.14
N SER A 175 -9.27 18.68 27.12
CA SER A 175 -10.07 17.45 27.07
C SER A 175 -10.99 17.36 25.85
N GLY A 176 -11.62 18.47 25.44
CA GLY A 176 -12.44 18.52 24.23
C GLY A 176 -11.67 18.40 22.91
N LYS A 177 -10.37 18.72 22.89
CA LYS A 177 -9.50 18.59 21.70
C LYS A 177 -8.83 17.21 21.61
N LEU A 178 -8.75 16.50 22.74
CA LEU A 178 -8.16 15.17 22.91
C LEU A 178 -9.21 14.05 22.99
N SER A 179 -10.45 14.30 22.55
CA SER A 179 -11.55 13.35 22.68
C SER A 179 -11.69 12.37 21.50
N SER A 180 -10.87 12.50 20.46
CA SER A 180 -10.86 11.62 19.27
C SER A 180 -9.72 11.99 18.32
N GLY A 181 -9.34 11.05 17.45
CA GLY A 181 -8.46 11.29 16.29
C GLY A 181 -7.03 11.71 16.64
N VAL A 182 -6.53 11.35 17.82
CA VAL A 182 -5.10 11.37 18.15
C VAL A 182 -4.48 10.06 17.68
N SER A 183 -3.33 10.12 17.01
CA SER A 183 -2.61 8.94 16.51
C SER A 183 -1.22 8.74 17.10
N GLN A 184 -0.65 9.80 17.67
CA GLN A 184 0.67 9.77 18.29
C GLN A 184 0.78 10.88 19.34
N ILE A 185 1.55 10.63 20.39
CA ILE A 185 1.89 11.63 21.40
C ILE A 185 3.42 11.71 21.50
N SER A 186 3.92 12.94 21.56
CA SER A 186 5.33 13.23 21.86
C SER A 186 5.42 14.05 23.13
N SER A 187 6.57 14.01 23.80
CA SER A 187 6.78 14.74 25.05
C SER A 187 8.13 15.42 25.15
N THR A 188 8.16 16.57 25.83
CA THR A 188 9.37 17.14 26.43
C THR A 188 9.45 16.66 27.89
N GLN A 189 10.35 17.20 28.71
CA GLN A 189 10.42 16.78 30.12
C GLN A 189 9.08 16.97 30.87
N THR A 190 8.31 17.98 30.49
CA THR A 190 7.18 18.46 31.31
C THR A 190 5.97 18.91 30.47
N ALA A 191 5.95 18.59 29.17
CA ALA A 191 4.84 18.89 28.28
C ALA A 191 4.62 17.76 27.27
N PHE A 192 3.42 17.73 26.70
CA PHE A 192 3.02 16.78 25.66
C PHE A 192 2.53 17.52 24.41
N ALA A 193 2.66 16.84 23.27
CA ALA A 193 2.13 17.24 21.97
C ALA A 193 1.49 16.02 21.28
N ALA A 194 0.18 16.05 21.09
CA ALA A 194 -0.57 15.04 20.36
C ALA A 194 -0.68 15.42 18.88
N LEU A 195 -0.28 14.51 17.99
CA LEU A 195 -0.54 14.57 16.56
C LEU A 195 -1.90 13.94 16.27
N LYS A 196 -2.74 14.64 15.51
CA LYS A 196 -4.04 14.15 15.07
C LYS A 196 -3.97 13.59 13.65
N ASP A 197 -4.93 12.74 13.29
CA ASP A 197 -5.04 12.13 11.95
C ASP A 197 -5.18 13.15 10.81
N ASP A 198 -5.72 14.34 11.11
CA ASP A 198 -5.82 15.45 10.15
C ASP A 198 -4.52 16.26 10.01
N GLY A 199 -3.44 15.83 10.68
CA GLY A 199 -2.14 16.48 10.72
C GLY A 199 -2.12 17.76 11.56
N SER A 200 -3.12 18.02 12.41
CA SER A 200 -3.08 19.10 13.40
C SER A 200 -2.46 18.64 14.72
N VAL A 201 -1.97 19.58 15.52
CA VAL A 201 -1.26 19.30 16.77
C VAL A 201 -1.93 19.96 17.97
N VAL A 202 -2.13 19.19 19.05
CA VAL A 202 -2.67 19.66 20.34
C VAL A 202 -1.59 19.53 21.42
N VAL A 203 -1.27 20.61 22.11
CA VAL A 203 -0.21 20.62 23.15
C VAL A 203 -0.80 20.91 24.54
N TRP A 204 -0.19 20.38 25.58
CA TRP A 204 -0.55 20.65 26.98
C TRP A 204 0.63 20.39 27.94
N GLY A 205 0.51 20.84 29.18
CA GLY A 205 1.57 20.77 30.20
C GLY A 205 2.26 22.11 30.42
N GLU A 206 3.53 22.08 30.81
CA GLU A 206 4.25 23.28 31.23
C GLU A 206 4.54 24.20 30.03
N THR A 207 4.18 25.48 30.17
CA THR A 207 4.26 26.45 29.06
C THR A 207 5.69 26.70 28.59
N LEU A 208 6.66 26.73 29.52
CA LEU A 208 8.06 26.99 29.21
C LEU A 208 8.70 25.89 28.35
N THR A 209 8.18 24.67 28.41
CA THR A 209 8.70 23.50 27.68
C THR A 209 7.80 23.09 26.51
N GLY A 210 6.93 23.98 26.05
CA GLY A 210 6.12 23.80 24.84
C GLY A 210 4.65 23.45 25.08
N GLY A 211 4.18 23.36 26.32
CA GLY A 211 2.77 23.07 26.68
C GLY A 211 1.82 24.28 26.58
N VAL A 212 2.07 25.22 25.65
CA VAL A 212 1.40 26.53 25.60
C VAL A 212 -0.12 26.43 25.40
N ILE A 213 -0.86 27.19 26.23
CA ILE A 213 -2.30 27.43 26.10
C ILE A 213 -2.54 28.57 25.09
N ASP A 214 -2.97 28.18 23.88
CA ASP A 214 -3.67 28.93 22.82
C ASP A 214 -3.70 30.48 22.88
N SER A 215 -3.23 31.14 21.79
CA SER A 215 -3.90 32.31 21.18
C SER A 215 -3.22 32.88 19.91
N GLY A 216 -2.35 32.14 19.21
CA GLY A 216 -1.74 32.68 17.97
C GLY A 216 -1.07 31.69 17.03
N ILE A 217 -0.91 30.44 17.45
CA ILE A 217 -0.34 29.37 16.64
C ILE A 217 -1.36 28.23 16.75
N ASN A 218 -2.33 28.14 15.85
CA ASN A 218 -3.04 26.87 15.65
C ASN A 218 -2.09 26.04 14.77
N HIS A 219 -1.33 25.18 15.44
CA HIS A 219 -0.22 24.39 14.91
C HIS A 219 -0.71 23.60 13.69
N LYS A 220 -0.19 24.06 12.54
CA LYS A 220 -0.71 23.97 11.19
C LYS A 220 -0.98 22.53 10.72
N PHE A 221 -2.10 22.28 10.05
CA PHE A 221 -2.41 21.04 9.31
C PHE A 221 -1.24 20.50 8.46
N GLY A 222 -1.20 19.18 8.28
CA GLY A 222 -0.16 18.50 7.49
C GLY A 222 1.17 18.30 8.23
N VAL A 223 1.15 18.27 9.57
CA VAL A 223 2.26 17.68 10.34
C VAL A 223 2.22 16.17 10.15
N THR A 224 3.38 15.57 9.90
CA THR A 224 3.54 14.12 9.76
C THR A 224 4.28 13.52 10.95
N HIS A 225 5.19 14.26 11.56
CA HIS A 225 5.98 13.80 12.71
C HIS A 225 6.28 14.94 13.67
N ILE A 226 6.37 14.63 14.96
CA ILE A 226 6.80 15.55 16.01
C ILE A 226 8.07 14.98 16.66
N PHE A 227 9.07 15.83 16.78
CA PHE A 227 10.31 15.56 17.49
C PHE A 227 10.42 16.48 18.70
N SER A 228 11.13 16.06 19.73
CA SER A 228 11.30 16.82 20.96
C SER A 228 12.71 16.75 21.50
N ASN A 229 13.05 17.75 22.31
CA ASN A 229 14.15 17.68 23.26
C ASN A 229 13.63 17.96 24.67
N SER A 230 14.50 18.25 25.63
CA SER A 230 14.06 18.46 27.02
C SER A 230 13.02 19.58 27.22
N GLY A 231 12.97 20.59 26.35
CA GLY A 231 12.10 21.75 26.54
C GLY A 231 11.55 22.37 25.27
N SER A 232 11.67 21.71 24.13
CA SER A 232 11.16 22.23 22.85
C SER A 232 10.74 21.10 21.93
N PHE A 233 9.86 21.44 20.99
CA PHE A 233 9.39 20.55 19.93
C PHE A 233 9.76 21.10 18.55
N ALA A 234 9.93 20.19 17.60
CA ALA A 234 10.07 20.46 16.18
C ALA A 234 9.12 19.55 15.40
N ALA A 235 8.21 20.13 14.61
CA ALA A 235 7.25 19.38 13.80
C ALA A 235 7.65 19.40 12.33
N LEU A 236 7.69 18.21 11.74
CA LEU A 236 7.95 17.97 10.32
C LEU A 236 6.64 17.89 9.55
N LYS A 237 6.61 18.46 8.36
CA LYS A 237 5.49 18.44 7.42
C LYS A 237 5.83 17.71 6.13
N GLU A 238 4.83 17.53 5.28
CA GLU A 238 5.02 17.22 3.86
C GLU A 238 6.06 18.16 3.22
N GLU A 239 6.80 17.64 2.23
CA GLU A 239 7.90 18.34 1.53
C GLU A 239 9.10 18.73 2.44
N GLY A 240 9.12 18.28 3.69
CA GLY A 240 10.26 18.45 4.60
C GLY A 240 10.37 19.84 5.23
N PHE A 241 9.25 20.57 5.36
CA PHE A 241 9.20 21.83 6.10
C PHE A 241 9.18 21.57 7.61
N VAL A 242 9.95 22.35 8.38
CA VAL A 242 10.01 22.26 9.85
C VAL A 242 9.56 23.55 10.51
N PHE A 243 8.77 23.45 11.58
CA PHE A 243 8.55 24.55 12.52
C PHE A 243 8.73 24.09 13.96
N THR A 244 9.09 25.03 14.83
CA THR A 244 9.49 24.74 16.21
C THR A 244 8.69 25.57 17.21
N TRP A 245 8.60 25.09 18.45
CA TRP A 245 8.04 25.84 19.58
C TRP A 245 8.58 25.31 20.92
N GLY A 246 8.34 26.05 22.00
CA GLY A 246 8.87 25.75 23.34
C GLY A 246 9.91 26.78 23.78
N ASP A 247 10.84 26.37 24.65
CA ASP A 247 11.90 27.25 25.13
C ASP A 247 12.79 27.74 23.97
N SER A 248 12.77 29.04 23.71
CA SER A 248 13.59 29.69 22.68
C SER A 248 15.08 29.34 22.77
N ASN A 249 15.63 29.15 23.97
CA ASN A 249 17.05 28.83 24.18
C ASN A 249 17.36 27.34 23.98
N ARG A 250 16.33 26.49 23.93
CA ARG A 250 16.43 25.05 23.69
C ARG A 250 15.94 24.66 22.29
N GLY A 251 15.93 25.60 21.34
CA GLY A 251 15.57 25.31 19.96
C GLY A 251 14.08 25.50 19.61
N GLY A 252 13.28 26.03 20.54
CA GLY A 252 11.92 26.49 20.24
C GLY A 252 11.89 27.64 19.23
N ASP A 253 12.96 28.45 19.15
CA ASP A 253 13.16 29.46 18.12
C ASP A 253 14.15 28.96 17.05
N SER A 254 13.65 28.75 15.83
CA SER A 254 14.44 28.35 14.64
C SER A 254 14.57 29.48 13.62
N SER A 255 14.22 30.72 13.97
CA SER A 255 14.20 31.85 13.03
C SER A 255 15.53 32.09 12.32
N ALA A 256 16.65 31.86 13.02
CA ALA A 256 18.01 32.01 12.50
C ALA A 256 18.35 31.06 11.33
N VAL A 257 17.70 29.89 11.26
CA VAL A 257 17.91 28.85 10.23
C VAL A 257 16.65 28.58 9.42
N SER A 258 15.65 29.45 9.52
CA SER A 258 14.32 29.24 8.94
C SER A 258 14.33 29.04 7.42
N ALA A 259 15.29 29.63 6.70
CA ALA A 259 15.43 29.45 5.26
C ALA A 259 15.85 28.02 4.89
N ASP A 260 16.68 27.38 5.71
CA ASP A 260 17.22 26.04 5.45
C ASP A 260 16.22 24.93 5.83
N LEU A 261 15.25 25.27 6.68
CA LEU A 261 14.17 24.41 7.19
C LEU A 261 12.86 24.48 6.39
N GLN A 262 12.86 25.12 5.21
CA GLN A 262 11.66 25.24 4.38
C GLN A 262 11.29 23.97 3.62
N SER A 263 12.27 23.09 3.34
CA SER A 263 12.06 21.86 2.56
C SER A 263 13.20 20.87 2.72
N GLY A 264 12.94 19.60 2.40
CA GLY A 264 13.94 18.55 2.24
C GLY A 264 14.51 18.00 3.54
N VAL A 265 14.00 18.40 4.71
CA VAL A 265 14.32 17.72 5.98
C VAL A 265 13.61 16.37 6.00
N THR A 266 14.34 15.32 6.34
CA THR A 266 13.82 13.95 6.44
C THR A 266 13.75 13.48 7.89
N GLN A 267 14.67 13.95 8.75
CA GLN A 267 14.73 13.54 10.15
C GLN A 267 15.32 14.65 11.03
N ILE A 268 14.92 14.68 12.30
CA ILE A 268 15.42 15.62 13.30
C ILE A 268 15.95 14.84 14.50
N PHE A 269 17.11 15.26 14.98
CA PHE A 269 17.83 14.71 16.12
C PHE A 269 18.02 15.80 17.17
N SER A 270 18.25 15.41 18.42
CA SER A 270 18.36 16.36 19.52
C SER A 270 19.37 15.95 20.58
N THR A 271 20.15 16.90 21.05
CA THR A 271 20.78 16.82 22.38
C THR A 271 19.77 17.25 23.44
N TYR A 272 20.22 17.43 24.68
CA TYR A 272 19.34 17.94 25.74
C TYR A 272 18.72 19.30 25.40
N SER A 273 19.38 20.17 24.63
CA SER A 273 18.89 21.55 24.39
C SER A 273 19.19 22.12 23.00
N ALA A 274 19.49 21.27 22.01
CA ALA A 274 19.67 21.68 20.62
C ALA A 274 19.06 20.64 19.67
N PHE A 275 18.85 21.04 18.43
CA PHE A 275 18.38 20.20 17.34
C PHE A 275 19.38 20.18 16.18
N ALA A 276 19.38 19.06 15.46
CA ALA A 276 20.07 18.87 14.19
C ALA A 276 19.10 18.21 13.19
N ALA A 277 18.82 18.85 12.06
CA ALA A 277 17.99 18.32 10.99
C ALA A 277 18.87 17.72 9.89
N LEU A 278 18.60 16.46 9.53
CA LEU A 278 19.19 15.78 8.37
C LEU A 278 18.29 15.99 7.16
N LYS A 279 18.90 16.38 6.04
CA LYS A 279 18.22 16.61 4.77
C LYS A 279 18.44 15.47 3.78
N GLU A 280 17.57 15.38 2.77
CA GLU A 280 17.61 14.37 1.71
C GLU A 280 18.94 14.35 0.93
N ASP A 281 19.60 15.51 0.80
CA ASP A 281 20.93 15.63 0.17
C ASP A 281 22.11 15.26 1.09
N GLY A 282 21.81 14.80 2.31
CA GLY A 282 22.79 14.46 3.34
C GLY A 282 23.45 15.67 4.00
N SER A 283 22.90 16.88 3.84
CA SER A 283 23.32 18.07 4.58
C SER A 283 22.65 18.17 5.96
N VAL A 284 23.30 18.88 6.90
CA VAL A 284 22.81 19.03 8.28
C VAL A 284 22.63 20.50 8.66
N VAL A 285 21.49 20.81 9.27
CA VAL A 285 21.15 22.15 9.80
C VAL A 285 20.98 22.07 11.31
N THR A 286 21.65 22.93 12.08
CA THR A 286 21.63 22.88 13.56
C THR A 286 21.09 24.18 14.17
N TRP A 287 20.36 24.08 15.29
CA TRP A 287 19.85 25.24 16.03
C TRP A 287 19.58 24.93 17.51
N GLY A 288 19.37 25.96 18.35
CA GLY A 288 19.15 25.83 19.79
C GLY A 288 20.32 26.33 20.64
N SER A 289 20.64 25.66 21.75
CA SER A 289 21.69 26.09 22.68
C SER A 289 23.09 25.86 22.11
N SER A 290 23.95 26.88 22.12
CA SER A 290 25.35 26.76 21.62
C SER A 290 26.16 25.76 22.44
N ASN A 291 25.92 25.69 23.75
CA ASN A 291 26.63 24.79 24.68
C ASN A 291 26.10 23.35 24.61
N HIS A 292 25.17 23.05 23.70
CA HIS A 292 24.60 21.72 23.50
C HIS A 292 24.62 21.31 22.02
N GLY A 293 25.54 21.85 21.22
CA GLY A 293 25.76 21.37 19.85
C GLY A 293 25.02 22.11 18.73
N SER A 294 24.39 23.26 19.00
CA SER A 294 23.81 24.06 17.90
C SER A 294 24.87 24.76 17.04
N ASP A 295 26.04 25.08 17.59
CA ASP A 295 27.16 25.64 16.83
C ASP A 295 27.95 24.52 16.14
N SER A 296 27.74 24.39 14.83
CA SER A 296 28.43 23.46 13.93
C SER A 296 29.43 24.16 13.02
N SER A 297 29.72 25.44 13.26
CA SER A 297 30.52 26.27 12.34
C SER A 297 31.91 25.70 12.05
N ALA A 298 32.54 25.07 13.05
CA ALA A 298 33.86 24.45 12.96
C ALA A 298 33.92 23.25 11.99
N VAL A 299 32.80 22.57 11.75
CA VAL A 299 32.68 21.39 10.90
C VAL A 299 31.69 21.58 9.74
N SER A 300 31.29 22.83 9.49
CA SER A 300 30.24 23.17 8.52
C SER A 300 30.52 22.67 7.11
N ALA A 301 31.78 22.57 6.69
CA ALA A 301 32.18 22.02 5.40
C ALA A 301 31.92 20.50 5.30
N ASP A 302 32.11 19.77 6.40
CA ASP A 302 31.95 18.32 6.44
C ASP A 302 30.48 17.88 6.50
N LEU A 303 29.60 18.79 6.94
CA LEU A 303 28.16 18.62 7.09
C LEU A 303 27.34 19.09 5.86
N GLN A 304 27.98 19.44 4.74
CA GLN A 304 27.27 19.87 3.53
C GLN A 304 26.67 18.72 2.71
N SER A 305 27.11 17.48 2.91
CA SER A 305 26.62 16.32 2.16
C SER A 305 27.15 15.00 2.74
N GLY A 306 26.46 13.90 2.43
CA GLY A 306 26.93 12.54 2.68
C GLY A 306 26.77 12.07 4.12
N VAL A 307 26.10 12.84 4.98
CA VAL A 307 25.64 12.35 6.29
C VAL A 307 24.44 11.43 6.06
N ILE A 308 24.45 10.27 6.69
CA ILE A 308 23.36 9.28 6.61
C ILE A 308 22.65 9.09 7.96
N GLN A 309 23.30 9.45 9.06
CA GLN A 309 22.73 9.34 10.40
C GLN A 309 23.40 10.32 11.37
N ILE A 310 22.63 10.83 12.33
CA ILE A 310 23.15 11.67 13.41
C ILE A 310 22.88 10.97 14.74
N PHE A 311 23.86 11.02 15.61
CA PHE A 311 23.82 10.53 16.98
C PHE A 311 24.08 11.70 17.93
N SER A 312 23.60 11.60 19.15
CA SER A 312 23.71 12.66 20.15
C SER A 312 24.07 12.09 21.52
N ASN A 313 24.62 12.95 22.35
CA ASN A 313 24.59 12.80 23.80
C ASN A 313 23.97 14.05 24.43
N TYR A 314 24.19 14.26 25.71
CA TYR A 314 23.56 15.37 26.42
C TYR A 314 23.97 16.75 25.85
N HIS A 315 25.19 16.93 25.33
CA HIS A 315 25.72 18.24 24.86
C HIS A 315 26.38 18.26 23.46
N ALA A 316 26.53 17.12 22.79
CA ALA A 316 27.26 17.01 21.53
C ALA A 316 26.56 16.07 20.54
N PHE A 317 26.95 16.21 19.28
CA PHE A 317 26.48 15.38 18.16
C PHE A 317 27.65 14.68 17.47
N ALA A 318 27.36 13.54 16.85
CA ALA A 318 28.23 12.80 15.96
C ALA A 318 27.44 12.37 14.70
N ALA A 319 27.91 12.76 13.52
CA ALA A 319 27.32 12.41 12.24
C ALA A 319 28.11 11.27 11.58
N LEU A 320 27.42 10.18 11.23
CA LEU A 320 27.97 9.09 10.43
C LEU A 320 27.74 9.39 8.95
N LYS A 321 28.80 9.25 8.15
CA LYS A 321 28.79 9.46 6.71
C LYS A 321 28.71 8.15 5.94
N GLU A 322 28.31 8.25 4.66
CA GLU A 322 28.16 7.11 3.75
C GLU A 322 29.47 6.30 3.58
N ASP A 323 30.63 6.94 3.71
CA ASP A 323 31.94 6.28 3.65
C ASP A 323 32.39 5.63 4.97
N GLY A 324 31.52 5.65 5.99
CA GLY A 324 31.79 5.12 7.33
C GLY A 324 32.70 6.03 8.18
N SER A 325 32.94 7.28 7.76
CA SER A 325 33.63 8.28 8.58
C SER A 325 32.67 8.99 9.55
N VAL A 326 33.21 9.57 10.62
CA VAL A 326 32.44 10.28 11.65
C VAL A 326 32.90 11.72 11.80
N VAL A 327 31.94 12.64 11.86
CA VAL A 327 32.14 14.07 12.13
C VAL A 327 31.47 14.42 13.45
N THR A 328 32.18 15.04 14.39
CA THR A 328 31.63 15.41 15.71
C THR A 328 31.61 16.91 15.93
N TRP A 329 30.65 17.41 16.70
CA TRP A 329 30.59 18.82 17.13
C TRP A 329 29.80 19.00 18.42
N GLY A 330 29.93 20.18 19.04
CA GLY A 330 29.31 20.50 20.34
C GLY A 330 30.34 20.68 21.45
N ASP A 331 29.94 20.44 22.71
CA ASP A 331 30.86 20.60 23.84
C ASP A 331 31.99 19.56 23.79
N SER A 332 33.24 20.03 23.87
CA SER A 332 34.43 19.17 23.76
C SER A 332 34.57 18.17 24.91
N ASN A 333 34.09 18.53 26.12
CA ASN A 333 34.11 17.61 27.27
C ASN A 333 33.05 16.52 27.17
N TYR A 334 32.18 16.63 26.15
CA TYR A 334 31.12 15.69 25.84
C TYR A 334 31.39 15.01 24.48
N GLY A 335 32.65 14.95 24.03
CA GLY A 335 32.99 14.25 22.79
C GLY A 335 32.64 15.01 21.51
N GLY A 336 32.28 16.30 21.60
CA GLY A 336 32.18 17.18 20.43
C GLY A 336 33.51 17.34 19.69
N ASP A 337 34.65 17.15 20.39
CA ASP A 337 35.98 17.06 19.80
C ASP A 337 36.47 15.60 19.79
N SER A 338 36.56 15.02 18.60
CA SER A 338 37.06 13.66 18.36
C SER A 338 38.50 13.63 17.82
N SER A 339 39.23 14.75 17.85
CA SER A 339 40.56 14.86 17.24
C SER A 339 41.56 13.82 17.76
N ALA A 340 41.45 13.45 19.04
CA ALA A 340 42.29 12.45 19.70
C ALA A 340 42.14 11.02 19.12
N VAL A 341 40.99 10.71 18.52
CA VAL A 341 40.66 9.40 17.91
C VAL A 341 40.34 9.50 16.42
N SER A 342 40.63 10.66 15.81
CA SER A 342 40.26 10.97 14.43
C SER A 342 40.75 9.96 13.40
N ALA A 343 41.91 9.34 13.62
CA ALA A 343 42.47 8.31 12.74
C ALA A 343 41.60 7.04 12.71
N ASP A 344 40.98 6.68 13.84
CA ASP A 344 40.17 5.47 13.98
C ASP A 344 38.74 5.66 13.43
N LEU A 345 38.31 6.92 13.27
CA LEU A 345 37.00 7.35 12.81
C LEU A 345 36.95 7.76 11.32
N GLN A 346 38.01 7.49 10.55
CA GLN A 346 38.04 7.85 9.12
C GLN A 346 37.23 6.90 8.22
N SER A 347 36.90 5.69 8.69
CA SER A 347 36.16 4.70 7.91
C SER A 347 35.72 3.51 8.77
N GLY A 348 34.71 2.78 8.29
CA GLY A 348 34.31 1.48 8.83
C GLY A 348 33.49 1.56 10.11
N VAL A 349 33.06 2.75 10.55
CA VAL A 349 32.06 2.89 11.61
C VAL A 349 30.69 2.54 11.05
N THR A 350 29.95 1.71 11.78
CA THR A 350 28.59 1.29 11.41
C THR A 350 27.53 1.86 12.34
N GLN A 351 27.89 2.11 13.61
CA GLN A 351 26.95 2.64 14.61
C GLN A 351 27.70 3.43 15.69
N ILE A 352 27.02 4.42 16.28
CA ILE A 352 27.53 5.20 17.41
C ILE A 352 26.54 5.08 18.57
N PHE A 353 27.09 4.95 19.77
CA PHE A 353 26.37 4.88 21.03
C PHE A 353 26.89 5.97 21.94
N SER A 354 26.13 6.35 22.97
CA SER A 354 26.52 7.45 23.85
C SER A 354 26.14 7.21 25.31
N THR A 355 26.98 7.68 26.24
CA THR A 355 26.54 8.02 27.59
C THR A 355 25.99 9.46 27.58
N ASP A 356 25.78 10.10 28.74
CA ASP A 356 25.52 11.53 28.73
C ASP A 356 26.73 12.34 28.25
N ARG A 357 27.96 11.79 28.36
CA ARG A 357 29.22 12.52 28.15
C ARG A 357 30.14 11.94 27.08
N GLU A 358 30.03 10.66 26.76
CA GLU A 358 30.96 9.98 25.87
C GLU A 358 30.23 9.36 24.69
N PHE A 359 30.97 9.15 23.61
CA PHE A 359 30.56 8.39 22.45
C PHE A 359 31.39 7.11 22.32
N ALA A 360 30.77 6.05 21.83
CA ALA A 360 31.41 4.79 21.45
C ALA A 360 30.99 4.44 20.01
N ALA A 361 31.95 4.38 19.09
CA ALA A 361 31.74 3.95 17.71
C ALA A 361 32.03 2.45 17.57
N LEU A 362 31.04 1.70 17.11
CA LEU A 362 31.19 0.31 16.69
C LEU A 362 31.61 0.26 15.22
N LYS A 363 32.63 -0.54 14.94
CA LYS A 363 33.17 -0.72 13.58
C LYS A 363 32.74 -2.06 12.98
N GLU A 364 32.84 -2.16 11.66
CA GLU A 364 32.49 -3.38 10.89
C GLU A 364 33.28 -4.63 11.33
N ASP A 365 34.50 -4.45 11.84
CA ASP A 365 35.33 -5.54 12.37
C ASP A 365 35.00 -5.94 13.83
N GLY A 366 33.96 -5.33 14.41
CA GLY A 366 33.53 -5.54 15.79
C GLY A 366 34.44 -4.88 16.84
N SER A 367 35.34 -3.98 16.44
CA SER A 367 36.11 -3.14 17.36
C SER A 367 35.32 -1.90 17.78
N VAL A 368 35.65 -1.34 18.95
CA VAL A 368 34.99 -0.16 19.52
C VAL A 368 36.00 0.95 19.79
N VAL A 369 35.68 2.16 19.34
CA VAL A 369 36.45 3.39 19.58
C VAL A 369 35.64 4.29 20.51
N VAL A 370 36.22 4.78 21.60
CA VAL A 370 35.50 5.57 22.62
C VAL A 370 36.16 6.94 22.81
N TRP A 371 35.35 8.00 22.94
CA TRP A 371 35.82 9.36 23.20
C TRP A 371 34.78 10.23 23.94
N PRO A 372 35.20 11.21 24.77
CA PRO A 372 36.57 11.49 25.19
C PRO A 372 37.10 10.41 26.15
N ASN A 373 38.39 10.08 26.08
CA ASN A 373 38.98 8.90 26.76
C ASN A 373 39.35 9.17 28.24
N ASP A 374 38.60 10.03 28.92
CA ASP A 374 39.10 10.71 30.11
C ASP A 374 38.91 9.90 31.42
N SER A 375 38.07 8.84 31.39
CA SER A 375 37.54 8.23 32.63
C SER A 375 37.48 6.69 32.67
N HIS A 376 37.94 5.96 31.64
CA HIS A 376 37.41 4.60 31.34
C HIS A 376 38.21 3.38 31.78
N GLY A 377 39.40 3.55 32.37
CA GLY A 377 40.26 2.41 32.71
C GLY A 377 40.80 1.66 31.47
N ASP A 378 41.72 0.72 31.68
CA ASP A 378 42.49 0.02 30.62
C ASP A 378 41.71 -1.14 29.96
N LYS A 379 40.41 -0.94 29.68
CA LYS A 379 39.52 -1.97 29.12
C LYS A 379 39.42 -1.95 27.59
N THR A 380 40.16 -1.05 26.95
CA THR A 380 40.21 -0.92 25.48
C THR A 380 40.71 -2.19 24.79
N SER A 381 41.55 -3.00 25.45
CA SER A 381 42.03 -4.29 24.92
C SER A 381 40.93 -5.34 24.77
N ASP A 382 39.89 -5.30 25.62
CA ASP A 382 38.75 -6.23 25.57
C ASP A 382 37.76 -5.86 24.46
N LEU A 383 37.90 -4.68 23.84
CA LEU A 383 36.99 -4.09 22.85
C LEU A 383 37.57 -4.07 21.42
N GLN A 384 38.59 -4.89 21.15
CA GLN A 384 39.30 -4.89 19.86
C GLN A 384 38.62 -5.72 18.76
N SER A 385 37.62 -6.56 19.10
CA SER A 385 36.88 -7.38 18.13
C SER A 385 35.67 -8.06 18.77
N GLY A 386 34.72 -8.48 17.94
CA GLY A 386 33.63 -9.39 18.32
C GLY A 386 32.48 -8.75 19.08
N VAL A 387 32.49 -7.42 19.26
CA VAL A 387 31.34 -6.66 19.77
C VAL A 387 30.28 -6.58 18.67
N THR A 388 29.03 -6.88 19.01
CA THR A 388 27.89 -6.78 18.09
C THR A 388 26.96 -5.65 18.46
N HIS A 389 26.84 -5.33 19.75
CA HIS A 389 25.97 -4.26 20.27
C HIS A 389 26.60 -3.58 21.49
N ILE A 390 26.26 -2.31 21.70
CA ILE A 390 26.64 -1.55 22.88
C ILE A 390 25.37 -1.01 23.52
N PHE A 391 25.30 -1.13 24.84
CA PHE A 391 24.26 -0.57 25.69
C PHE A 391 24.89 0.47 26.60
N SER A 392 24.11 1.45 27.02
CA SER A 392 24.62 2.60 27.75
C SER A 392 23.61 3.12 28.75
N ASN A 393 24.11 3.50 29.93
CA ASN A 393 23.43 4.42 30.82
C ASN A 393 24.15 5.79 30.76
N PRO A 394 23.67 6.83 31.46
CA PRO A 394 24.29 8.15 31.47
C PRO A 394 25.79 8.19 31.84
N PHE A 395 26.36 7.14 32.44
CA PHE A 395 27.74 7.15 32.96
C PHE A 395 28.64 5.99 32.49
N SER A 396 28.07 4.94 31.90
CA SER A 396 28.78 3.70 31.61
C SER A 396 28.23 2.99 30.38
N PHE A 397 29.03 2.08 29.83
CA PHE A 397 28.70 1.22 28.71
C PHE A 397 28.79 -0.26 29.08
N ALA A 398 28.01 -1.08 28.36
CA ALA A 398 28.08 -2.53 28.34
C ALA A 398 28.07 -3.03 26.89
N ALA A 399 29.18 -3.62 26.44
CA ALA A 399 29.33 -4.18 25.09
C ALA A 399 29.00 -5.67 25.09
N LEU A 400 28.02 -6.06 24.27
CA LEU A 400 27.64 -7.45 24.02
C LEU A 400 28.44 -8.01 22.86
N LYS A 401 29.02 -9.19 23.06
CA LYS A 401 29.80 -9.92 22.06
C LYS A 401 28.98 -11.00 21.36
N GLU A 402 29.48 -11.45 20.22
CA GLU A 402 28.88 -12.52 19.40
C GLU A 402 28.69 -13.84 20.18
N ASP A 403 29.55 -14.12 21.16
CA ASP A 403 29.45 -15.30 22.03
C ASP A 403 28.48 -15.13 23.21
N GLY A 404 27.76 -14.01 23.27
CA GLY A 404 26.83 -13.67 24.35
C GLY A 404 27.52 -13.22 25.64
N SER A 405 28.83 -12.95 25.62
CA SER A 405 29.56 -12.36 26.75
C SER A 405 29.44 -10.83 26.78
N VAL A 406 29.58 -10.24 27.96
CA VAL A 406 29.47 -8.78 28.16
C VAL A 406 30.77 -8.20 28.72
N VAL A 407 31.23 -7.11 28.10
CA VAL A 407 32.35 -6.29 28.58
C VAL A 407 31.81 -4.92 29.02
N THR A 408 32.05 -4.52 30.27
CA THR A 408 31.62 -3.22 30.78
C THR A 408 32.79 -2.25 30.92
N PHE A 409 32.51 -0.96 30.74
CA PHE A 409 33.49 0.13 30.86
C PHE A 409 32.78 1.45 31.19
N GLY A 410 33.53 2.44 31.70
CA GLY A 410 32.98 3.72 32.16
C GLY A 410 33.02 3.86 33.69
N SER A 411 32.04 4.54 34.27
CA SER A 411 32.00 4.81 35.72
C SER A 411 31.75 3.55 36.55
N SER A 412 32.76 3.09 37.30
CA SER A 412 32.69 1.88 38.14
C SER A 412 31.46 1.82 39.06
N PRO A 413 31.11 2.87 39.83
CA PRO A 413 29.91 2.85 40.69
C PRO A 413 28.58 2.70 39.93
N PHE A 414 28.56 3.03 38.63
CA PHE A 414 27.35 3.12 37.83
C PHE A 414 27.35 2.10 36.69
N GLY A 415 27.86 0.90 36.95
CA GLY A 415 27.81 -0.23 36.00
C GLY A 415 29.05 -0.42 35.13
N GLY A 416 30.04 0.48 35.20
CA GLY A 416 31.32 0.33 34.48
C GLY A 416 32.21 -0.80 35.02
N ASP A 417 31.93 -1.30 36.23
CA ASP A 417 32.57 -2.48 36.82
C ASP A 417 31.53 -3.58 37.06
N SER A 418 31.68 -4.71 36.36
CA SER A 418 30.84 -5.91 36.50
C SER A 418 31.57 -7.08 37.16
N SER A 419 32.71 -6.84 37.80
CA SER A 419 33.56 -7.90 38.35
C SER A 419 32.84 -8.83 39.34
N SER A 420 31.87 -8.30 40.09
CA SER A 420 31.02 -9.06 41.03
C SER A 420 30.12 -10.11 40.37
N VAL A 421 29.76 -9.92 39.09
CA VAL A 421 28.85 -10.79 38.31
C VAL A 421 29.54 -11.33 37.04
N SER A 422 30.86 -11.21 36.96
CA SER A 422 31.64 -11.51 35.75
C SER A 422 31.55 -12.97 35.29
N THR A 423 31.17 -13.91 36.16
CA THR A 423 30.93 -15.31 35.80
C THR A 423 29.59 -15.49 35.07
N ASP A 424 28.59 -14.72 35.43
CA ASP A 424 27.22 -14.85 34.91
C ASP A 424 27.07 -14.18 33.54
N LEU A 425 27.96 -13.20 33.26
CA LEU A 425 28.07 -12.44 32.01
C LEU A 425 29.01 -13.05 30.96
N GLN A 426 29.44 -14.30 31.12
CA GLN A 426 30.37 -14.95 30.18
C GLN A 426 29.69 -15.51 28.92
N SER A 427 28.37 -15.70 28.94
CA SER A 427 27.60 -16.22 27.79
C SER A 427 26.10 -16.08 28.02
N GLY A 428 25.35 -16.17 26.93
CA GLY A 428 23.89 -16.28 26.95
C GLY A 428 23.13 -14.99 27.22
N VAL A 429 23.81 -13.83 27.31
CA VAL A 429 23.14 -12.53 27.36
C VAL A 429 22.63 -12.19 25.96
N THR A 430 21.37 -11.76 25.88
CA THR A 430 20.71 -11.37 24.62
C THR A 430 20.40 -9.89 24.58
N GLN A 431 20.08 -9.28 25.72
CA GLN A 431 19.76 -7.85 25.84
C GLN A 431 20.25 -7.28 27.16
N ILE A 432 20.51 -5.97 27.19
CA ILE A 432 20.88 -5.25 28.41
C ILE A 432 20.01 -3.99 28.52
N PHE A 433 19.51 -3.76 29.72
CA PHE A 433 18.67 -2.63 30.08
C PHE A 433 19.36 -1.83 31.18
N SER A 434 18.97 -0.56 31.35
CA SER A 434 19.62 0.30 32.32
C SER A 434 18.70 1.32 32.96
N THR A 435 18.78 1.42 34.29
CA THR A 435 18.47 2.68 34.98
C THR A 435 19.59 3.66 34.70
N ASP A 436 19.52 4.88 35.25
CA ASP A 436 20.61 5.82 35.04
C ASP A 436 21.91 5.41 35.77
N TYR A 437 21.83 4.46 36.70
CA TYR A 437 22.95 4.12 37.59
C TYR A 437 23.27 2.62 37.67
N ALA A 438 22.48 1.75 37.03
CA ALA A 438 22.67 0.31 37.06
C ALA A 438 22.27 -0.35 35.72
N PHE A 439 22.70 -1.58 35.53
CA PHE A 439 22.36 -2.42 34.38
C PHE A 439 21.67 -3.72 34.82
N ALA A 440 20.83 -4.24 33.93
CA ALA A 440 20.21 -5.56 34.02
C ALA A 440 20.36 -6.28 32.67
N ALA A 441 21.02 -7.43 32.64
CA ALA A 441 21.17 -8.27 31.46
C ALA A 441 20.11 -9.37 31.46
N LEU A 442 19.35 -9.47 30.37
CA LEU A 442 18.42 -10.56 30.10
C LEU A 442 19.16 -11.67 29.33
N LYS A 443 18.99 -12.90 29.79
CA LYS A 443 19.59 -14.10 29.17
C LYS A 443 18.59 -14.88 28.33
N GLU A 444 19.09 -15.73 27.44
CA GLU A 444 18.29 -16.59 26.56
C GLU A 444 17.34 -17.52 27.32
N ASP A 445 17.68 -17.92 28.55
CA ASP A 445 16.84 -18.74 29.42
C ASP A 445 15.79 -17.93 30.24
N GLY A 446 15.69 -16.62 29.98
CA GLY A 446 14.80 -15.71 30.67
C GLY A 446 15.27 -15.35 32.09
N SER A 447 16.52 -15.65 32.45
CA SER A 447 17.11 -15.17 33.71
C SER A 447 17.66 -13.75 33.58
N VAL A 448 17.72 -13.02 34.70
CA VAL A 448 18.21 -11.63 34.75
C VAL A 448 19.39 -11.49 35.70
N ILE A 449 20.46 -10.84 35.22
CA ILE A 449 21.67 -10.52 36.00
C ILE A 449 21.79 -9.01 36.15
N THR A 450 21.94 -8.50 37.38
CA THR A 450 22.01 -7.05 37.65
C THR A 450 23.37 -6.63 38.22
N TRP A 451 23.82 -5.42 37.93
CA TRP A 451 25.02 -4.82 38.53
C TRP A 451 24.99 -3.28 38.44
N GLY A 452 25.85 -2.61 39.21
CA GLY A 452 25.92 -1.14 39.31
C GLY A 452 25.49 -0.64 40.69
N ASP A 453 24.87 0.54 40.75
CA ASP A 453 24.41 1.12 42.02
C ASP A 453 23.32 0.26 42.66
N GLU A 454 23.54 -0.18 43.90
CA GLU A 454 22.64 -1.07 44.64
C GLU A 454 21.23 -0.47 44.79
N GLY A 455 21.14 0.82 45.11
CA GLY A 455 19.86 1.52 45.35
C GLY A 455 19.07 1.79 44.07
N ALA A 456 19.74 1.81 42.91
CA ALA A 456 19.14 2.02 41.60
C ALA A 456 18.88 0.72 40.82
N GLY A 457 18.78 -0.41 41.51
CA GLY A 457 18.44 -1.71 40.92
C GLY A 457 19.63 -2.59 40.53
N GLY A 458 20.86 -2.19 40.89
CA GLY A 458 22.04 -3.04 40.75
C GLY A 458 22.00 -4.27 41.66
N ASP A 459 21.30 -4.20 42.79
CA ASP A 459 20.99 -5.33 43.66
C ASP A 459 19.55 -5.80 43.44
N SER A 460 19.39 -7.04 42.95
CA SER A 460 18.10 -7.72 42.75
C SER A 460 17.87 -8.88 43.73
N SER A 461 18.67 -8.99 44.79
CA SER A 461 18.66 -10.13 45.71
C SER A 461 17.29 -10.37 46.36
N SER A 462 16.50 -9.32 46.60
CA SER A 462 15.15 -9.38 47.16
C SER A 462 14.12 -10.09 46.27
N VAL A 463 14.34 -10.09 44.95
CA VAL A 463 13.44 -10.69 43.93
C VAL A 463 14.15 -11.77 43.09
N SER A 464 15.34 -12.19 43.52
CA SER A 464 16.20 -13.12 42.77
C SER A 464 15.55 -14.46 42.45
N ALA A 465 14.56 -14.92 43.23
CA ALA A 465 13.83 -16.14 42.91
C ALA A 465 12.93 -15.99 41.67
N ASP A 466 12.36 -14.80 41.47
CA ASP A 466 11.43 -14.53 40.38
C ASP A 466 12.15 -14.20 39.06
N LEU A 467 13.43 -13.84 39.15
CA LEU A 467 14.31 -13.49 38.03
C LEU A 467 15.17 -14.66 37.50
N GLN A 468 14.91 -15.89 37.94
CA GLN A 468 15.68 -17.08 37.51
C GLN A 468 15.28 -17.60 36.13
N SER A 469 14.09 -17.28 35.64
CA SER A 469 13.59 -17.73 34.34
C SER A 469 12.28 -17.02 33.97
N GLY A 470 11.94 -17.05 32.68
CA GLY A 470 10.62 -16.63 32.20
C GLY A 470 10.41 -15.12 32.17
N VAL A 471 11.45 -14.31 32.36
CA VAL A 471 11.41 -12.87 32.03
C VAL A 471 11.51 -12.74 30.51
N MET A 472 10.58 -12.00 29.91
CA MET A 472 10.56 -11.72 28.46
C MET A 472 11.04 -10.32 28.13
N GLN A 473 10.76 -9.36 29.01
CA GLN A 473 11.07 -7.95 28.79
C GLN A 473 11.44 -7.29 30.11
N LEU A 474 12.33 -6.32 30.03
CA LEU A 474 12.66 -5.42 31.12
C LEU A 474 12.29 -4.00 30.71
N SER A 475 11.71 -3.26 31.64
CA SER A 475 11.60 -1.81 31.57
C SER A 475 12.32 -1.23 32.78
N SER A 476 12.79 0.00 32.63
CA SER A 476 13.56 0.68 33.67
C SER A 476 13.16 2.13 33.67
N ASN A 477 13.19 2.77 34.83
CA ASN A 477 13.12 4.23 34.94
C ASN A 477 14.42 4.78 35.55
N TRP A 478 14.36 5.95 36.20
CA TRP A 478 15.57 6.60 36.70
C TRP A 478 16.36 5.71 37.68
N LYS A 479 15.66 4.93 38.52
CA LYS A 479 16.28 4.15 39.62
C LYS A 479 15.62 2.79 39.91
N ALA A 480 14.68 2.35 39.10
CA ALA A 480 14.02 1.07 39.29
C ALA A 480 13.89 0.29 37.99
N PHE A 481 13.73 -1.02 38.11
CA PHE A 481 13.43 -1.93 37.02
C PHE A 481 12.08 -2.62 37.27
N ALA A 482 11.44 -2.99 36.17
CA ALA A 482 10.26 -3.84 36.12
C ALA A 482 10.49 -4.93 35.06
N ALA A 483 10.29 -6.19 35.43
CA ALA A 483 10.40 -7.35 34.56
C ALA A 483 9.02 -7.90 34.24
N LEU A 484 8.67 -7.94 32.96
CA LEU A 484 7.48 -8.63 32.48
C LEU A 484 7.82 -10.09 32.18
N LYS A 485 7.01 -11.00 32.73
CA LYS A 485 7.19 -12.45 32.60
C LYS A 485 6.24 -13.07 31.58
N GLU A 486 6.57 -14.27 31.12
CA GLU A 486 5.78 -15.06 30.15
C GLU A 486 4.34 -15.33 30.59
N ASP A 487 4.07 -15.36 31.89
CA ASP A 487 2.73 -15.55 32.47
C ASP A 487 1.94 -14.24 32.62
N GLY A 488 2.47 -13.13 32.12
CA GLY A 488 1.89 -11.79 32.23
C GLY A 488 2.00 -11.18 33.63
N SER A 489 2.83 -11.76 34.51
CA SER A 489 3.16 -11.14 35.80
C SER A 489 4.31 -10.15 35.70
N VAL A 490 4.35 -9.17 36.61
CA VAL A 490 5.42 -8.15 36.67
C VAL A 490 6.16 -8.22 38.00
N VAL A 491 7.48 -8.19 37.94
CA VAL A 491 8.39 -8.17 39.11
C VAL A 491 9.18 -6.88 39.11
N THR A 492 9.23 -6.16 40.23
CA THR A 492 9.89 -4.85 40.31
C THR A 492 10.99 -4.83 41.39
N TRP A 493 12.03 -4.03 41.17
CA TRP A 493 13.09 -3.79 42.17
C TRP A 493 13.81 -2.45 41.92
N GLY A 494 14.64 -2.03 42.89
CA GLY A 494 15.31 -0.73 42.90
C GLY A 494 14.72 0.24 43.92
N ASP A 495 14.84 1.54 43.70
CA ASP A 495 14.36 2.55 44.65
C ASP A 495 12.82 2.56 44.73
N SER A 496 12.28 2.40 45.94
CA SER A 496 10.83 2.32 46.17
C SER A 496 10.10 3.59 45.78
N ASN A 497 10.73 4.77 45.88
CA ASN A 497 10.11 6.04 45.47
C ASN A 497 10.06 6.20 43.94
N TYR A 498 10.67 5.27 43.21
CA TYR A 498 10.74 5.26 41.76
C TYR A 498 10.01 4.02 41.21
N GLY A 499 9.11 3.39 41.99
CA GLY A 499 8.36 2.22 41.54
C GLY A 499 9.11 0.89 41.63
N GLY A 500 10.25 0.85 42.34
CA GLY A 500 10.90 -0.43 42.69
C GLY A 500 10.05 -1.30 43.63
N ASP A 501 9.10 -0.69 44.35
CA ASP A 501 8.09 -1.38 45.15
C ASP A 501 6.72 -1.24 44.49
N SER A 502 6.15 -2.36 44.03
CA SER A 502 4.83 -2.46 43.41
C SER A 502 3.77 -3.09 44.32
N SER A 503 4.07 -3.28 45.61
CA SER A 503 3.19 -3.98 46.55
C SER A 503 1.79 -3.37 46.70
N SER A 504 1.62 -2.09 46.39
CA SER A 504 0.32 -1.42 46.39
C SER A 504 -0.62 -1.88 45.28
N VAL A 505 -0.09 -2.48 44.21
CA VAL A 505 -0.82 -2.96 43.02
C VAL A 505 -0.50 -4.41 42.67
N ASP A 506 0.11 -5.17 43.59
CA ASP A 506 0.56 -6.56 43.37
C ASP A 506 -0.54 -7.45 42.78
N ALA A 507 -1.77 -7.34 43.28
CA ALA A 507 -2.90 -8.11 42.78
C ALA A 507 -3.20 -7.87 41.29
N ASP A 508 -2.96 -6.66 40.80
CA ASP A 508 -3.22 -6.28 39.42
C ASP A 508 -2.05 -6.67 38.48
N LEU A 509 -0.86 -6.89 39.04
CA LEU A 509 0.38 -7.25 38.34
C LEU A 509 0.69 -8.76 38.36
N GLN A 510 -0.18 -9.59 38.95
CA GLN A 510 0.01 -11.04 39.01
C GLN A 510 -0.25 -11.77 37.68
N SER A 511 -0.97 -11.15 36.73
CA SER A 511 -1.25 -11.72 35.39
C SER A 511 -1.88 -10.70 34.44
N GLY A 512 -1.83 -11.02 33.15
CA GLY A 512 -2.54 -10.30 32.09
C GLY A 512 -1.91 -8.96 31.70
N VAL A 513 -0.72 -8.63 32.20
CA VAL A 513 0.08 -7.53 31.66
C VAL A 513 0.70 -7.99 30.34
N VAL A 514 0.57 -7.15 29.31
CA VAL A 514 1.17 -7.40 27.98
C VAL A 514 2.27 -6.42 27.64
N SER A 515 2.24 -5.21 28.20
CA SER A 515 3.25 -4.20 27.96
C SER A 515 3.50 -3.37 29.21
N LEU A 516 4.71 -2.86 29.32
CA LEU A 516 5.11 -1.79 30.22
C LEU A 516 5.39 -0.56 29.37
N ALA A 517 4.91 0.60 29.80
CA ALA A 517 5.15 1.87 29.09
C ALA A 517 6.66 2.02 28.83
N ASP A 518 7.03 2.02 27.55
CA ASP A 518 8.42 2.00 27.10
C ASP A 518 8.62 3.06 26.00
N PRO A 519 9.31 4.18 26.28
CA PRO A 519 9.48 5.24 25.29
C PRO A 519 10.39 4.82 24.11
N PHE A 520 11.11 3.69 24.23
CA PHE A 520 12.07 3.20 23.23
C PHE A 520 11.44 2.28 22.18
N GLN A 521 10.19 1.86 22.38
CA GLN A 521 9.47 1.00 21.46
C GLN A 521 8.07 1.58 21.27
N ASP A 522 7.57 1.61 20.04
CA ASP A 522 6.15 1.82 19.81
C ASP A 522 5.42 0.58 20.33
N ASP A 523 4.99 0.62 21.59
CA ASP A 523 4.43 -0.48 22.37
C ASP A 523 2.91 -0.61 22.20
N ARG A 524 2.46 -0.46 20.95
CA ARG A 524 1.04 -0.39 20.62
C ARG A 524 0.38 -1.75 20.74
N LEU A 525 -0.60 -1.82 21.63
CA LEU A 525 -1.57 -2.90 21.71
C LEU A 525 -2.60 -2.73 20.59
N VAL A 526 -2.56 -3.66 19.65
CA VAL A 526 -3.57 -3.79 18.59
C VAL A 526 -4.50 -4.91 19.00
N MET A 527 -5.77 -4.57 19.19
CA MET A 527 -6.83 -5.56 19.30
C MET A 527 -7.13 -6.07 17.89
N GLU A 528 -6.67 -7.26 17.56
CA GLU A 528 -6.98 -7.87 16.27
C GLU A 528 -8.18 -8.80 16.41
N VAL A 529 -9.16 -8.62 15.52
CA VAL A 529 -10.21 -9.62 15.33
C VAL A 529 -9.53 -10.85 14.72
N PRO A 530 -9.66 -12.05 15.31
CA PRO A 530 -9.09 -13.26 14.74
C PRO A 530 -9.58 -13.43 13.30
N SER A 531 -8.63 -13.41 12.36
CA SER A 531 -8.85 -13.64 10.95
C SER A 531 -8.07 -14.86 10.49
N SER A 532 -8.48 -15.41 9.35
CA SER A 532 -7.80 -16.52 8.70
C SER A 532 -6.99 -16.03 7.50
N ASP A 533 -5.97 -16.80 7.13
CA ASP A 533 -5.35 -16.68 5.82
C ASP A 533 -6.41 -16.78 4.71
N PRO A 534 -6.22 -16.10 3.57
CA PRO A 534 -7.12 -16.25 2.44
C PRO A 534 -7.15 -17.70 1.97
N SER A 535 -8.34 -18.16 1.59
CA SER A 535 -8.51 -19.43 0.91
C SER A 535 -7.62 -19.51 -0.33
N PRO A 536 -7.23 -20.71 -0.78
CA PRO A 536 -6.74 -20.88 -2.14
C PRO A 536 -7.70 -20.20 -3.13
N ALA A 537 -7.13 -19.53 -4.13
CA ALA A 537 -7.94 -18.90 -5.17
C ALA A 537 -8.72 -19.98 -5.95
N LEU A 538 -10.03 -19.77 -6.05
CA LEU A 538 -10.88 -20.44 -7.01
C LEU A 538 -10.87 -19.63 -8.30
N ASP A 539 -10.23 -20.16 -9.34
CA ASP A 539 -10.31 -19.58 -10.68
C ASP A 539 -11.73 -19.79 -11.23
N LEU A 540 -12.48 -18.72 -11.35
CA LEU A 540 -13.83 -18.69 -11.92
C LEU A 540 -13.81 -17.92 -13.23
N THR A 541 -14.36 -18.50 -14.29
CA THR A 541 -14.69 -17.77 -15.52
C THR A 541 -16.20 -17.58 -15.58
N VAL A 542 -16.63 -16.34 -15.60
CA VAL A 542 -18.03 -15.99 -15.88
C VAL A 542 -18.13 -15.73 -17.38
N ASP A 543 -19.10 -16.38 -18.01
CA ASP A 543 -19.39 -16.27 -19.43
C ASP A 543 -20.90 -16.41 -19.62
N THR A 544 -21.59 -15.29 -19.60
CA THR A 544 -23.05 -15.19 -19.69
C THR A 544 -23.55 -15.03 -21.12
N ILE A 545 -22.65 -14.94 -22.09
CA ILE A 545 -22.97 -14.69 -23.50
C ILE A 545 -23.16 -16.03 -24.20
N ALA A 546 -24.28 -16.17 -24.89
CA ALA A 546 -24.48 -17.32 -25.77
C ALA A 546 -23.71 -17.18 -27.08
N PRO A 547 -23.25 -18.30 -27.67
CA PRO A 547 -22.65 -18.29 -29.00
C PRO A 547 -23.51 -17.55 -30.00
N PHE A 548 -22.92 -16.67 -30.80
CA PHE A 548 -23.66 -15.96 -31.83
C PHE A 548 -23.40 -16.58 -33.19
N PHE A 549 -24.44 -17.08 -33.88
CA PHE A 549 -24.29 -17.59 -35.25
C PHE A 549 -23.89 -16.46 -36.21
N THR A 550 -22.70 -16.55 -36.78
CA THR A 550 -22.20 -15.67 -37.84
C THR A 550 -22.50 -16.23 -39.22
N SER A 551 -22.80 -17.52 -39.32
CA SER A 551 -23.30 -18.16 -40.53
C SER A 551 -24.76 -17.75 -40.80
N ALA A 552 -25.08 -17.49 -42.07
CA ALA A 552 -26.39 -16.98 -42.48
C ALA A 552 -27.57 -17.93 -42.17
N ASP A 553 -28.76 -17.38 -41.99
CA ASP A 553 -30.01 -18.15 -41.87
C ASP A 553 -30.50 -18.74 -43.20
N LEU A 554 -29.74 -18.54 -44.27
CA LEU A 554 -29.95 -19.11 -45.58
C LEU A 554 -28.73 -19.89 -46.01
N ALA A 555 -28.92 -21.20 -46.19
CA ALA A 555 -27.94 -22.03 -46.86
C ALA A 555 -27.87 -21.61 -48.33
N SER A 556 -26.67 -21.70 -48.91
CA SER A 556 -26.50 -21.40 -50.34
C SER A 556 -27.38 -22.33 -51.15
N SER A 557 -28.20 -21.76 -52.03
CA SER A 557 -29.02 -22.55 -52.92
C SER A 557 -28.14 -23.47 -53.75
N ILE A 558 -28.52 -24.73 -53.84
CA ILE A 558 -27.82 -25.71 -54.68
C ILE A 558 -28.70 -26.05 -55.87
N ASP A 559 -28.05 -26.27 -57.00
CA ASP A 559 -28.77 -26.71 -58.19
C ASP A 559 -29.24 -28.15 -57.99
N GLU A 560 -30.41 -28.45 -58.51
CA GLU A 560 -30.89 -29.82 -58.56
C GLU A 560 -29.92 -30.76 -59.30
N ASN A 561 -29.97 -32.05 -58.94
CA ASN A 561 -29.14 -33.13 -59.46
C ASN A 561 -27.63 -32.90 -59.31
N SER A 562 -27.21 -32.10 -58.32
CA SER A 562 -25.80 -31.80 -58.05
C SER A 562 -25.08 -32.90 -57.23
N GLY A 563 -25.80 -33.89 -56.70
CA GLY A 563 -25.29 -35.06 -55.97
C GLY A 563 -25.69 -35.13 -54.48
N ALA A 564 -25.76 -36.32 -53.89
CA ALA A 564 -26.07 -36.51 -52.46
C ALA A 564 -24.87 -36.29 -51.52
N GLY A 565 -25.13 -35.94 -50.24
CA GLY A 565 -24.11 -35.85 -49.18
C GLY A 565 -23.28 -34.56 -49.20
N GLN A 566 -23.69 -33.55 -49.97
CA GLN A 566 -22.98 -32.29 -50.09
C GLN A 566 -23.09 -31.47 -48.79
N VAL A 567 -22.01 -30.77 -48.43
CA VAL A 567 -22.03 -29.76 -47.36
C VAL A 567 -22.76 -28.54 -47.90
N ILE A 568 -23.97 -28.31 -47.40
CA ILE A 568 -24.86 -27.24 -47.89
C ILE A 568 -24.83 -26.01 -47.00
N TYR A 569 -24.33 -26.18 -45.77
CA TYR A 569 -24.23 -25.13 -44.78
C TYR A 569 -23.13 -25.49 -43.80
N THR A 570 -22.37 -24.51 -43.35
CA THR A 570 -21.43 -24.71 -42.24
C THR A 570 -21.82 -23.70 -41.18
N ALA A 571 -22.38 -24.21 -40.08
CA ALA A 571 -22.65 -23.41 -38.92
C ALA A 571 -21.33 -22.84 -38.40
N ALA A 572 -21.30 -21.53 -38.28
CA ALA A 572 -20.20 -20.81 -37.70
C ALA A 572 -20.81 -19.90 -36.65
N THR A 573 -20.28 -19.97 -35.44
CA THR A 573 -20.59 -19.03 -34.37
C THR A 573 -19.34 -18.31 -33.96
N SER A 574 -19.51 -17.03 -33.60
CA SER A 574 -18.54 -16.31 -32.80
C SER A 574 -18.92 -16.50 -31.35
N ASP A 575 -17.96 -16.98 -30.59
CA ASP A 575 -18.02 -17.06 -29.14
C ASP A 575 -16.59 -17.05 -28.62
N THR A 576 -16.37 -16.48 -27.45
CA THR A 576 -15.05 -16.46 -26.82
C THR A 576 -14.65 -17.82 -26.27
N SER A 577 -15.64 -18.65 -25.96
CA SER A 577 -15.52 -20.01 -25.48
C SER A 577 -15.65 -21.03 -26.62
N SER A 578 -15.22 -22.27 -26.37
CA SER A 578 -15.36 -23.34 -27.37
C SER A 578 -16.82 -23.74 -27.54
N VAL A 579 -17.27 -23.81 -28.79
CA VAL A 579 -18.68 -24.11 -29.13
C VAL A 579 -18.84 -25.51 -29.70
N VAL A 580 -19.91 -26.18 -29.30
CA VAL A 580 -20.38 -27.45 -29.87
C VAL A 580 -21.73 -27.24 -30.56
N TYR A 581 -21.85 -27.74 -31.79
CA TYR A 581 -23.04 -27.64 -32.63
C TYR A 581 -23.86 -28.93 -32.63
N SER A 582 -25.17 -28.79 -32.75
CA SER A 582 -26.10 -29.91 -32.93
C SER A 582 -27.32 -29.49 -33.76
N LEU A 583 -28.08 -30.45 -34.29
CA LEU A 583 -29.37 -30.15 -34.93
C LEU A 583 -30.50 -30.26 -33.90
N LYS A 584 -31.42 -29.30 -33.89
CA LYS A 584 -32.53 -29.28 -32.94
C LYS A 584 -33.48 -30.46 -33.21
N PRO A 585 -33.64 -31.40 -32.27
CA PRO A 585 -34.51 -32.56 -32.49
C PRO A 585 -35.99 -32.17 -32.36
N ASN A 586 -36.87 -32.86 -33.10
CA ASN A 586 -38.33 -32.79 -32.98
C ASN A 586 -38.96 -31.40 -33.21
N ASN A 587 -38.39 -30.61 -34.13
CA ASN A 587 -38.82 -29.23 -34.37
C ASN A 587 -39.84 -29.05 -35.54
N ASN A 588 -40.41 -30.15 -36.07
CA ASN A 588 -41.31 -30.16 -37.23
C ASN A 588 -40.74 -29.47 -38.50
N ASP A 589 -39.41 -29.44 -38.62
CA ASP A 589 -38.66 -29.02 -39.79
C ASP A 589 -38.06 -30.25 -40.50
N ASP A 590 -37.16 -30.03 -41.47
CA ASP A 590 -36.51 -31.07 -42.24
C ASP A 590 -35.17 -31.53 -41.66
N ALA A 591 -34.87 -31.24 -40.38
CA ALA A 591 -33.57 -31.55 -39.76
C ALA A 591 -33.13 -33.02 -39.91
N SER A 592 -34.07 -33.97 -40.02
CA SER A 592 -33.77 -35.39 -40.25
C SER A 592 -33.23 -35.73 -41.65
N SER A 593 -33.40 -34.83 -42.63
CA SER A 593 -32.78 -34.92 -43.96
C SER A 593 -31.31 -34.47 -43.96
N PHE A 594 -30.80 -33.99 -42.83
CA PHE A 594 -29.44 -33.48 -42.69
C PHE A 594 -28.63 -34.23 -41.63
N SER A 595 -27.31 -34.06 -41.68
CA SER A 595 -26.39 -34.47 -40.62
C SER A 595 -25.43 -33.32 -40.30
N ILE A 596 -25.06 -33.15 -39.02
CA ILE A 596 -24.11 -32.11 -38.57
C ILE A 596 -22.92 -32.71 -37.84
N GLN A 597 -21.73 -32.15 -38.08
CA GLN A 597 -20.53 -32.44 -37.29
C GLN A 597 -20.41 -31.45 -36.13
N GLY A 598 -20.49 -31.93 -34.89
CA GLY A 598 -20.65 -31.05 -33.73
C GLY A 598 -19.46 -30.16 -33.36
N GLN A 599 -18.25 -30.42 -33.86
CA GLN A 599 -17.08 -29.54 -33.60
C GLN A 599 -16.83 -28.54 -34.74
N THR A 600 -17.22 -28.90 -35.97
CA THR A 600 -16.93 -28.09 -37.17
C THR A 600 -18.15 -27.36 -37.72
N GLY A 601 -19.35 -27.68 -37.23
CA GLY A 601 -20.60 -27.07 -37.65
C GLY A 601 -21.06 -27.43 -39.07
N GLN A 602 -20.33 -28.29 -39.79
CA GLN A 602 -20.67 -28.66 -41.17
C GLN A 602 -21.96 -29.48 -41.24
N VAL A 603 -22.95 -28.97 -41.96
CA VAL A 603 -24.26 -29.58 -42.21
C VAL A 603 -24.34 -30.07 -43.65
N SER A 604 -24.64 -31.36 -43.81
CA SER A 604 -24.75 -32.00 -45.14
C SER A 604 -26.17 -32.48 -45.42
N LEU A 605 -26.64 -32.30 -46.66
CA LEU A 605 -27.90 -32.87 -47.13
C LEU A 605 -27.67 -34.34 -47.49
N ASN A 606 -28.44 -35.24 -46.89
CA ASN A 606 -28.16 -36.68 -46.97
C ASN A 606 -28.49 -37.28 -48.36
N ASP A 607 -29.47 -36.71 -49.07
CA ASP A 607 -29.95 -37.18 -50.38
C ASP A 607 -29.59 -36.18 -51.51
N ASP A 608 -29.77 -36.58 -52.78
CA ASP A 608 -29.50 -35.75 -53.97
C ASP A 608 -30.62 -34.71 -54.15
N PRO A 609 -30.34 -33.38 -54.27
CA PRO A 609 -31.37 -32.36 -54.41
C PRO A 609 -32.15 -32.47 -55.73
N ASP A 610 -33.47 -32.33 -55.68
CA ASP A 610 -34.37 -32.40 -56.84
C ASP A 610 -35.48 -31.34 -56.66
N PHE A 611 -35.53 -30.35 -57.55
CA PHE A 611 -36.43 -29.21 -57.41
C PHE A 611 -37.90 -29.63 -57.53
N GLU A 612 -38.23 -30.54 -58.45
CA GLU A 612 -39.60 -31.04 -58.63
C GLU A 612 -40.08 -31.85 -57.43
N THR A 613 -39.17 -32.54 -56.74
CA THR A 613 -39.49 -33.30 -55.53
C THR A 613 -39.67 -32.39 -54.32
N LYS A 614 -38.71 -31.49 -54.06
CA LYS A 614 -38.78 -30.56 -52.95
C LYS A 614 -37.95 -29.30 -53.24
N PRO A 615 -38.61 -28.17 -53.53
CA PRO A 615 -37.91 -26.96 -53.96
C PRO A 615 -37.20 -26.22 -52.82
N SER A 616 -37.45 -26.59 -51.56
CA SER A 616 -36.78 -25.99 -50.40
C SER A 616 -36.86 -26.85 -49.14
N TYR A 617 -35.87 -26.73 -48.27
CA TYR A 617 -35.77 -27.37 -46.96
C TYR A 617 -35.57 -26.33 -45.86
N SER A 618 -35.90 -26.69 -44.62
CA SER A 618 -35.51 -25.91 -43.44
C SER A 618 -35.05 -26.78 -42.29
N PHE A 619 -34.11 -26.31 -41.46
CA PHE A 619 -33.63 -27.00 -40.26
C PHE A 619 -33.09 -25.99 -39.24
N VAL A 620 -33.02 -26.36 -37.96
CA VAL A 620 -32.43 -25.49 -36.91
C VAL A 620 -31.14 -26.09 -36.36
N VAL A 621 -30.07 -25.30 -36.35
CA VAL A 621 -28.80 -25.64 -35.68
C VAL A 621 -28.76 -25.00 -34.30
N ILE A 622 -28.36 -25.75 -33.28
CA ILE A 622 -28.09 -25.26 -31.92
C ILE A 622 -26.59 -25.19 -31.71
N ALA A 623 -26.11 -24.07 -31.19
CA ALA A 623 -24.74 -23.90 -30.74
C ALA A 623 -24.72 -23.74 -29.23
N THR A 624 -23.80 -24.44 -28.55
CA THR A 624 -23.66 -24.41 -27.09
C THR A 624 -22.20 -24.20 -26.72
N ASP A 625 -21.91 -23.18 -25.92
CA ASP A 625 -20.56 -22.93 -25.41
C ASP A 625 -20.19 -23.85 -24.24
N SER A 626 -19.00 -23.64 -23.67
CA SER A 626 -18.54 -24.36 -22.47
C SER A 626 -19.19 -23.92 -21.16
N ALA A 627 -19.79 -22.73 -21.09
CA ALA A 627 -20.55 -22.24 -19.94
C ALA A 627 -22.00 -22.78 -19.91
N GLY A 628 -22.43 -23.40 -21.01
CA GLY A 628 -23.77 -23.95 -21.21
C GLY A 628 -24.76 -22.98 -21.82
N ASN A 629 -24.34 -21.80 -22.29
CA ASN A 629 -25.22 -20.90 -23.01
C ASN A 629 -25.51 -21.46 -24.39
N VAL A 630 -26.75 -21.27 -24.84
CA VAL A 630 -27.24 -21.82 -26.10
C VAL A 630 -27.80 -20.75 -27.00
N SER A 631 -27.51 -20.87 -28.29
CA SER A 631 -28.22 -20.15 -29.34
C SER A 631 -28.72 -21.13 -30.39
N GLU A 632 -29.71 -20.69 -31.15
CA GLU A 632 -30.31 -21.49 -32.21
C GLU A 632 -30.42 -20.66 -33.50
N GLN A 633 -30.07 -21.25 -34.63
CA GLN A 633 -30.21 -20.65 -35.95
C GLN A 633 -31.13 -21.51 -36.82
N SER A 634 -32.26 -20.93 -37.23
CA SER A 634 -33.09 -21.52 -38.28
C SER A 634 -32.44 -21.25 -39.62
N VAL A 635 -32.29 -22.29 -40.45
CA VAL A 635 -31.64 -22.22 -41.76
C VAL A 635 -32.62 -22.73 -42.81
N SER A 636 -32.79 -21.98 -43.89
CA SER A 636 -33.53 -22.43 -45.07
C SER A 636 -32.58 -22.67 -46.25
N LEU A 637 -32.82 -23.76 -46.98
CA LEU A 637 -32.09 -24.12 -48.19
C LEU A 637 -33.09 -24.12 -49.36
N ALA A 638 -32.80 -23.35 -50.41
CA ALA A 638 -33.54 -23.43 -51.66
C ALA A 638 -32.81 -24.36 -52.64
N ILE A 639 -33.58 -25.12 -53.42
CA ILE A 639 -33.06 -25.84 -54.58
C ILE A 639 -33.36 -24.97 -55.81
N ASN A 640 -32.38 -24.81 -56.71
CA ASN A 640 -32.62 -24.08 -57.95
C ASN A 640 -33.18 -25.01 -59.02
N ASP A 641 -34.23 -24.54 -59.68
CA ASP A 641 -34.78 -25.10 -60.92
C ASP A 641 -33.91 -24.66 -62.10
N LEU A 642 -33.11 -25.58 -62.65
CA LEU A 642 -32.28 -25.28 -63.80
C LEU A 642 -32.95 -25.80 -65.08
N GLN A 643 -33.38 -24.87 -65.94
CA GLN A 643 -33.84 -25.22 -67.29
C GLN A 643 -32.71 -25.83 -68.13
N GLU A 644 -32.88 -27.11 -68.47
CA GLU A 644 -31.91 -27.91 -69.20
C GLU A 644 -31.87 -27.61 -70.72
N VAL A 645 -30.98 -26.72 -71.21
CA VAL A 645 -30.45 -26.79 -72.60
C VAL A 645 -29.11 -26.03 -72.77
N PRO A 646 -28.20 -26.42 -73.71
CA PRO A 646 -26.78 -26.69 -73.43
C PRO A 646 -25.86 -25.48 -73.60
N ALA A 647 -24.78 -25.49 -72.83
CA ALA A 647 -23.90 -24.38 -72.49
C ALA A 647 -22.80 -24.01 -73.51
N GLU A 648 -22.42 -22.72 -73.55
CA GLU A 648 -21.17 -22.21 -74.15
C GLU A 648 -20.45 -21.14 -73.28
N SER A 649 -19.26 -21.54 -72.83
CA SER A 649 -17.91 -20.91 -72.81
C SER A 649 -17.60 -19.39 -72.69
N TYR A 650 -16.62 -19.13 -71.79
CA TYR A 650 -15.35 -18.34 -71.88
C TYR A 650 -15.28 -16.79 -71.71
N GLU A 651 -14.85 -16.38 -70.50
CA GLU A 651 -13.69 -15.56 -70.03
C GLU A 651 -13.07 -14.28 -70.70
N LEU A 652 -12.94 -13.23 -69.83
CA LEU A 652 -11.85 -12.21 -69.57
C LEU A 652 -11.60 -11.04 -70.58
N PRO A 653 -10.94 -9.88 -70.25
CA PRO A 653 -10.36 -9.31 -68.99
C PRO A 653 -10.87 -7.85 -68.69
N ASP A 654 -10.48 -7.07 -67.65
CA ASP A 654 -9.39 -6.07 -67.72
C ASP A 654 -9.32 -5.08 -66.49
N THR A 655 -8.23 -5.21 -65.73
CA THR A 655 -7.29 -4.25 -65.09
C THR A 655 -7.58 -2.79 -64.65
N LYS A 656 -8.76 -2.37 -64.19
CA LYS A 656 -8.84 -1.14 -63.36
C LYS A 656 -10.09 -1.05 -62.48
N ASN A 657 -9.97 -1.38 -61.19
CA ASN A 657 -11.08 -1.31 -60.23
C ASN A 657 -11.33 0.13 -59.72
N ASP A 658 -11.64 1.06 -60.64
CA ASP A 658 -12.12 2.40 -60.30
C ASP A 658 -13.67 2.43 -60.46
N ILE A 659 -14.41 2.37 -59.36
CA ILE A 659 -15.87 2.36 -59.33
C ILE A 659 -16.36 3.78 -59.04
N GLY A 660 -16.92 4.45 -60.04
CA GLY A 660 -17.26 5.88 -59.95
C GLY A 660 -18.74 6.17 -60.19
N GLY A 661 -19.33 6.92 -59.27
CA GLY A 661 -20.72 7.40 -59.33
C GLY A 661 -20.95 8.51 -60.34
N THR A 662 -22.15 9.05 -60.30
CA THR A 662 -22.67 10.13 -61.14
C THR A 662 -22.54 11.50 -60.44
N LYS A 663 -23.58 12.33 -60.42
CA LYS A 663 -23.61 13.61 -59.66
C LYS A 663 -24.94 13.78 -58.93
N GLY A 664 -25.73 12.72 -58.86
CA GLY A 664 -26.89 12.59 -57.99
C GLY A 664 -26.66 11.41 -57.07
N ASP A 665 -27.63 11.15 -56.21
CA ASP A 665 -27.49 10.19 -55.11
C ASP A 665 -27.32 8.76 -55.65
N ASP A 666 -26.16 8.17 -55.40
CA ASP A 666 -25.76 6.87 -55.92
C ASP A 666 -25.58 5.83 -54.80
N ILE A 667 -25.84 4.56 -55.12
CA ILE A 667 -25.46 3.42 -54.27
C ILE A 667 -24.41 2.62 -55.04
N LEU A 668 -23.17 2.64 -54.55
CA LEU A 668 -22.04 1.97 -55.20
C LEU A 668 -21.45 0.94 -54.25
N THR A 669 -21.22 -0.25 -54.77
CA THR A 669 -20.58 -1.33 -54.04
C THR A 669 -19.37 -1.80 -54.80
N GLY A 670 -18.28 -1.98 -54.06
CA GLY A 670 -17.02 -2.53 -54.49
C GLY A 670 -17.12 -4.02 -54.81
N THR A 671 -15.94 -4.60 -54.93
CA THR A 671 -15.69 -6.01 -55.12
C THR A 671 -14.90 -6.52 -53.92
N ASN A 672 -14.61 -7.82 -53.87
CA ASN A 672 -13.82 -8.39 -52.78
C ASN A 672 -12.30 -8.19 -52.95
N LYS A 673 -11.88 -7.13 -53.66
CA LYS A 673 -10.47 -6.74 -53.84
C LYS A 673 -10.32 -5.27 -53.50
N SER A 674 -9.09 -4.83 -53.26
CA SER A 674 -8.76 -3.42 -53.11
C SER A 674 -9.23 -2.56 -54.29
N ASP A 675 -10.20 -1.71 -54.03
CA ASP A 675 -10.94 -0.93 -54.99
C ASP A 675 -10.83 0.58 -54.71
N TYR A 676 -11.01 1.39 -55.76
CA TYR A 676 -11.14 2.84 -55.62
C TYR A 676 -12.57 3.26 -55.94
N ILE A 677 -13.29 3.73 -54.92
CA ILE A 677 -14.72 4.04 -55.03
C ILE A 677 -14.94 5.56 -54.85
N PHE A 678 -15.66 6.20 -55.78
CA PHE A 678 -15.90 7.65 -55.74
C PHE A 678 -17.32 8.07 -56.14
N GLY A 679 -18.13 8.56 -55.18
CA GLY A 679 -19.54 8.96 -55.37
C GLY A 679 -19.73 10.26 -56.16
N LYS A 680 -18.88 11.25 -55.88
CA LYS A 680 -18.79 12.60 -56.49
C LYS A 680 -19.71 13.65 -55.87
N LYS A 681 -20.98 13.74 -56.25
CA LYS A 681 -21.92 14.76 -55.76
C LYS A 681 -23.28 14.09 -55.64
N GLY A 682 -24.08 14.51 -54.68
CA GLY A 682 -25.26 13.73 -54.28
C GLY A 682 -25.00 13.17 -52.89
N ASP A 683 -26.06 12.71 -52.24
CA ASP A 683 -25.99 12.05 -50.94
C ASP A 683 -25.81 10.54 -51.20
N ASP A 684 -24.56 10.10 -51.25
CA ASP A 684 -24.18 8.79 -51.80
C ASP A 684 -24.02 7.73 -50.70
N VAL A 685 -24.28 6.46 -51.02
CA VAL A 685 -23.98 5.30 -50.17
C VAL A 685 -22.93 4.42 -50.86
N LEU A 686 -21.75 4.34 -50.27
CA LEU A 686 -20.58 3.69 -50.86
C LEU A 686 -20.07 2.59 -49.95
N GLU A 687 -19.89 1.37 -50.46
CA GLU A 687 -19.38 0.22 -49.69
C GLU A 687 -18.22 -0.48 -50.41
N GLY A 688 -17.09 -0.70 -49.72
CA GLY A 688 -15.87 -1.34 -50.24
C GLY A 688 -15.99 -2.85 -50.40
N LEU A 689 -16.56 -3.51 -49.39
CA LEU A 689 -16.62 -4.96 -49.20
C LEU A 689 -15.32 -5.53 -48.62
N ASN A 690 -14.50 -6.25 -49.40
CA ASN A 690 -13.28 -6.87 -48.87
C ASN A 690 -12.05 -6.35 -49.61
N GLY A 691 -10.93 -6.23 -48.92
CA GLY A 691 -9.68 -5.69 -49.47
C GLY A 691 -9.42 -4.28 -48.96
N SER A 692 -8.17 -3.79 -49.07
CA SER A 692 -7.84 -2.42 -48.65
C SER A 692 -8.32 -1.40 -49.68
N ASP A 693 -9.44 -0.76 -49.39
CA ASP A 693 -10.19 0.08 -50.31
C ASP A 693 -9.92 1.57 -50.07
N LEU A 694 -10.12 2.38 -51.12
CA LEU A 694 -10.05 3.83 -51.00
C LEU A 694 -11.36 4.45 -51.45
N ILE A 695 -12.14 4.91 -50.47
CA ILE A 695 -13.53 5.32 -50.66
C ILE A 695 -13.66 6.83 -50.45
N ARG A 696 -14.30 7.51 -51.40
CA ARG A 696 -14.56 8.95 -51.35
C ARG A 696 -16.01 9.28 -51.65
N GLY A 697 -16.69 9.96 -50.73
CA GLY A 697 -18.10 10.37 -50.88
C GLY A 697 -18.20 11.44 -51.95
N GLY A 698 -17.65 12.61 -51.62
CA GLY A 698 -17.44 13.67 -52.58
C GLY A 698 -18.16 14.92 -52.16
N GLY A 699 -19.47 14.99 -52.29
CA GLY A 699 -20.18 16.26 -52.20
C GLY A 699 -21.67 16.08 -51.96
N GLY A 700 -22.05 15.96 -50.71
CA GLY A 700 -23.42 15.71 -50.28
C GLY A 700 -23.41 15.39 -48.80
N ARG A 701 -24.31 14.54 -48.33
CA ARG A 701 -24.19 13.81 -47.07
C ARG A 701 -24.07 12.36 -47.41
N ASP A 702 -22.85 11.89 -47.39
CA ASP A 702 -22.51 10.57 -47.89
C ASP A 702 -22.39 9.58 -46.72
N THR A 703 -22.72 8.32 -46.97
CA THR A 703 -22.43 7.20 -46.07
C THR A 703 -21.38 6.32 -46.74
N LEU A 704 -20.21 6.22 -46.12
CA LEU A 704 -19.09 5.42 -46.63
C LEU A 704 -18.82 4.28 -45.67
N LYS A 705 -18.71 3.07 -46.21
CA LYS A 705 -18.38 1.87 -45.45
C LYS A 705 -17.20 1.13 -46.08
N GLY A 706 -16.10 0.97 -45.34
CA GLY A 706 -14.93 0.20 -45.78
C GLY A 706 -15.25 -1.28 -45.84
N SER A 707 -15.83 -1.78 -44.75
CA SER A 707 -16.16 -3.18 -44.50
C SER A 707 -14.96 -3.99 -44.04
N ASN A 708 -14.26 -4.78 -44.86
CA ASN A 708 -13.17 -5.63 -44.39
C ASN A 708 -11.87 -5.30 -45.13
N GLY A 709 -10.80 -5.01 -44.40
CA GLY A 709 -9.51 -4.60 -44.98
C GLY A 709 -9.04 -3.31 -44.32
N ASN A 710 -7.80 -2.92 -44.60
CA ASN A 710 -7.30 -1.63 -44.08
C ASN A 710 -7.67 -0.54 -45.08
N ASP A 711 -8.70 0.23 -44.79
CA ASP A 711 -9.39 1.08 -45.73
C ASP A 711 -9.10 2.56 -45.52
N TYR A 712 -9.26 3.37 -46.57
CA TYR A 712 -9.10 4.82 -46.50
C TYR A 712 -10.41 5.52 -46.86
N LEU A 713 -11.07 6.09 -45.86
CA LEU A 713 -12.38 6.71 -46.00
C LEU A 713 -12.28 8.24 -45.96
N ASN A 714 -12.91 8.90 -46.93
CA ASN A 714 -12.89 10.36 -47.02
C ASN A 714 -14.20 10.93 -47.61
N GLY A 715 -15.13 11.33 -46.73
CA GLY A 715 -16.42 11.95 -47.07
C GLY A 715 -16.29 13.20 -47.95
N SER A 716 -15.16 13.91 -47.83
CA SER A 716 -14.77 15.06 -48.65
C SER A 716 -15.55 16.35 -48.37
N LYS A 717 -16.79 16.53 -48.83
CA LYS A 717 -17.55 17.76 -48.56
C LYS A 717 -18.97 17.38 -48.16
N GLY A 718 -19.29 17.59 -46.90
CA GLY A 718 -20.59 17.16 -46.44
C GLY A 718 -20.71 17.20 -44.93
N ARG A 719 -21.76 16.58 -44.43
CA ARG A 719 -21.72 15.95 -43.12
C ARG A 719 -21.93 14.49 -43.44
N ASP A 720 -20.83 13.78 -43.42
CA ASP A 720 -20.77 12.41 -43.92
C ASP A 720 -20.70 11.45 -42.74
N VAL A 721 -21.17 10.22 -42.94
CA VAL A 721 -21.05 9.11 -41.99
C VAL A 721 -20.01 8.14 -42.56
N LEU A 722 -18.99 7.85 -41.79
CA LEU A 722 -17.89 6.98 -42.17
C LEU A 722 -17.84 5.79 -41.22
N ILE A 723 -17.76 4.61 -41.78
CA ILE A 723 -17.74 3.34 -41.05
C ILE A 723 -16.57 2.53 -41.60
N GLY A 724 -15.53 2.33 -40.81
CA GLY A 724 -14.32 1.63 -41.25
C GLY A 724 -14.61 0.16 -41.49
N GLY A 725 -15.19 -0.48 -40.48
CA GLY A 725 -15.37 -1.91 -40.42
C GLY A 725 -14.16 -2.59 -39.78
N ALA A 726 -13.76 -3.76 -40.30
CA ALA A 726 -12.70 -4.56 -39.75
C ALA A 726 -11.37 -4.32 -40.47
N GLY A 727 -10.36 -3.85 -39.73
CA GLY A 727 -9.03 -3.57 -40.27
C GLY A 727 -8.42 -2.35 -39.58
N ALA A 728 -7.18 -2.01 -39.92
CA ALA A 728 -6.55 -0.78 -39.45
C ALA A 728 -6.86 0.34 -40.45
N ASP A 729 -7.92 1.09 -40.18
CA ASP A 729 -8.53 2.00 -41.14
C ASP A 729 -8.06 3.44 -40.97
N VAL A 730 -8.23 4.23 -42.02
CA VAL A 730 -7.80 5.63 -42.05
C VAL A 730 -8.94 6.54 -42.47
N PHE A 731 -9.46 7.29 -41.51
CA PHE A 731 -10.52 8.27 -41.73
C PHE A 731 -9.93 9.65 -41.94
N LYS A 732 -10.25 10.28 -43.06
CA LYS A 732 -9.72 11.60 -43.40
C LYS A 732 -10.60 12.70 -42.82
N ASN A 733 -10.01 13.57 -42.00
CA ASN A 733 -10.66 14.81 -41.58
C ASN A 733 -10.75 15.78 -42.77
N SER A 734 -11.94 15.84 -43.35
CA SER A 734 -12.20 16.41 -44.66
C SER A 734 -12.87 17.79 -44.59
N LYS A 735 -13.47 18.30 -45.67
CA LYS A 735 -14.19 19.58 -45.68
C LYS A 735 -15.66 19.37 -45.29
N GLY A 736 -15.89 18.84 -44.10
CA GLY A 736 -17.20 18.54 -43.53
C GLY A 736 -17.11 18.44 -42.01
N LEU A 737 -18.27 18.32 -41.33
CA LEU A 737 -18.27 17.83 -39.95
C LEU A 737 -18.77 16.39 -40.03
N ASP A 738 -17.83 15.47 -40.12
CA ASP A 738 -18.11 14.07 -40.45
C ASP A 738 -18.20 13.26 -39.16
N LEU A 739 -18.99 12.18 -39.18
CA LEU A 739 -19.20 11.26 -38.07
C LEU A 739 -18.50 9.94 -38.39
N VAL A 740 -17.73 9.42 -37.44
CA VAL A 740 -17.21 8.05 -37.49
C VAL A 740 -17.91 7.26 -36.40
N GLU A 741 -18.62 6.22 -36.79
CA GLU A 741 -19.49 5.46 -35.87
C GLU A 741 -18.75 4.29 -35.20
N ASP A 742 -17.59 3.87 -35.75
CA ASP A 742 -16.90 2.65 -35.32
C ASP A 742 -15.38 2.79 -35.17
N PHE A 743 -14.87 4.00 -34.92
CA PHE A 743 -13.43 4.24 -34.80
C PHE A 743 -12.81 3.39 -33.68
N SER A 744 -11.85 2.52 -34.01
CA SER A 744 -11.22 1.61 -33.06
C SER A 744 -9.70 1.77 -33.00
N LEU A 745 -9.20 2.25 -31.85
CA LEU A 745 -7.76 2.30 -31.57
C LEU A 745 -7.13 0.90 -31.49
N GLU A 746 -7.90 -0.10 -31.06
CA GLU A 746 -7.43 -1.49 -30.93
C GLU A 746 -7.23 -2.18 -32.27
N GLN A 747 -8.09 -1.88 -33.25
CA GLN A 747 -7.92 -2.37 -34.63
C GLN A 747 -6.82 -1.62 -35.39
N GLY A 748 -6.34 -0.50 -34.83
CA GLY A 748 -5.23 0.29 -35.36
C GLY A 748 -5.65 1.47 -36.20
N ASP A 749 -6.90 1.94 -36.04
CA ASP A 749 -7.48 3.03 -36.81
C ASP A 749 -6.78 4.36 -36.58
N ARG A 750 -6.79 5.19 -37.63
CA ARG A 750 -6.06 6.45 -37.65
C ARG A 750 -6.89 7.55 -38.27
N ILE A 751 -6.71 8.76 -37.73
CA ILE A 751 -7.28 9.96 -38.32
C ILE A 751 -6.22 10.68 -39.16
N ALA A 752 -6.47 10.77 -40.47
CA ALA A 752 -5.62 11.54 -41.37
C ALA A 752 -5.98 13.04 -41.31
N LEU A 753 -5.09 13.85 -40.71
CA LEU A 753 -5.22 15.30 -40.63
C LEU A 753 -4.54 16.03 -41.80
N PRO A 754 -5.05 17.21 -42.21
CA PRO A 754 -4.40 18.02 -43.24
C PRO A 754 -3.06 18.60 -42.77
N ARG A 755 -2.05 18.60 -43.66
CA ARG A 755 -0.64 18.94 -43.36
C ARG A 755 -0.33 20.26 -42.67
N SER A 756 -1.20 21.24 -42.75
CA SER A 756 -0.97 22.55 -42.14
C SER A 756 -2.27 23.09 -41.61
N GLY A 757 -2.43 23.06 -40.29
CA GLY A 757 -3.58 23.59 -39.59
C GLY A 757 -3.45 23.36 -38.10
N LYS A 758 -3.92 24.32 -37.29
CA LYS A 758 -4.14 24.08 -35.87
C LYS A 758 -5.44 23.28 -35.74
N TYR A 759 -5.40 22.19 -35.00
CA TYR A 759 -6.57 21.41 -34.63
C TYR A 759 -6.86 21.59 -33.14
N GLN A 760 -8.13 21.48 -32.78
CA GLN A 760 -8.63 21.44 -31.43
C GLN A 760 -9.32 20.09 -31.24
N ILE A 761 -8.98 19.38 -30.18
CA ILE A 761 -9.68 18.17 -29.77
C ILE A 761 -10.61 18.60 -28.64
N ILE A 762 -11.89 18.30 -28.79
CA ILE A 762 -12.96 18.72 -27.88
C ILE A 762 -13.80 17.48 -27.62
N GLU A 763 -13.97 17.14 -26.36
CA GLU A 763 -14.88 16.07 -25.94
C GLU A 763 -16.26 16.67 -25.64
N ASP A 764 -17.31 16.01 -26.11
CA ASP A 764 -18.68 16.25 -25.67
C ASP A 764 -19.41 14.92 -25.43
N ASP A 765 -20.65 14.99 -24.94
CA ASP A 765 -21.43 13.82 -24.51
C ASP A 765 -21.65 12.74 -25.60
N ASN A 766 -21.32 13.02 -26.86
CA ASN A 766 -21.44 12.09 -27.98
C ASN A 766 -20.10 11.51 -28.45
N GLY A 767 -18.98 11.99 -27.90
CA GLY A 767 -17.65 11.45 -28.15
C GLY A 767 -16.57 12.52 -28.41
N VAL A 768 -15.46 12.11 -29.02
CA VAL A 768 -14.31 13.00 -29.24
C VAL A 768 -14.39 13.69 -30.60
N LEU A 769 -14.53 15.01 -30.60
CA LEU A 769 -14.52 15.86 -31.79
C LEU A 769 -13.13 16.42 -32.09
N ILE A 770 -12.56 16.03 -33.23
CA ILE A 770 -11.29 16.60 -33.74
C ILE A 770 -11.59 17.67 -34.79
N LYS A 771 -11.42 18.94 -34.40
CA LYS A 771 -11.84 20.11 -35.16
C LYS A 771 -10.67 20.87 -35.76
N THR A 772 -10.70 21.10 -37.07
CA THR A 772 -9.69 21.90 -37.79
C THR A 772 -10.18 23.32 -38.11
N HIS A 773 -11.50 23.55 -38.08
CA HIS A 773 -12.14 24.87 -38.16
C HIS A 773 -13.55 24.81 -37.56
N SER A 774 -14.17 25.95 -37.21
CA SER A 774 -15.56 26.06 -36.69
C SER A 774 -16.63 25.18 -37.38
N LYS A 775 -16.46 24.81 -38.66
CA LYS A 775 -17.37 23.95 -39.44
C LYS A 775 -16.67 22.78 -40.13
N ARG A 776 -15.46 22.40 -39.68
CA ARG A 776 -14.69 21.26 -40.22
C ARG A 776 -14.10 20.45 -39.10
N GLY A 777 -14.42 19.17 -39.07
CA GLY A 777 -13.92 18.25 -38.07
C GLY A 777 -14.47 16.85 -38.29
N ILE A 778 -14.01 15.94 -37.47
CA ILE A 778 -14.50 14.56 -37.44
C ILE A 778 -14.85 14.24 -36.00
N LEU A 779 -16.09 13.81 -35.77
CA LEU A 779 -16.58 13.34 -34.48
C LEU A 779 -16.41 11.83 -34.46
N LEU A 780 -15.68 11.33 -33.47
CA LEU A 780 -15.53 9.92 -33.21
C LEU A 780 -16.56 9.57 -32.14
N GLU A 781 -17.62 8.89 -32.56
CA GLU A 781 -18.76 8.61 -31.69
C GLU A 781 -18.39 7.60 -30.63
N GLY A 782 -18.83 7.82 -29.39
CA GLY A 782 -18.68 6.85 -28.31
C GLY A 782 -17.27 6.70 -27.73
N LEU A 783 -16.31 7.57 -28.10
CA LEU A 783 -14.98 7.61 -27.48
C LEU A 783 -14.87 8.70 -26.43
N GLU A 784 -14.09 8.44 -25.37
CA GLU A 784 -13.70 9.46 -24.39
C GLU A 784 -12.30 10.03 -24.69
N LEU A 785 -12.03 11.27 -24.27
CA LEU A 785 -10.75 11.95 -24.54
C LEU A 785 -9.58 11.27 -23.82
N SER A 786 -9.85 10.62 -22.71
CA SER A 786 -8.91 9.77 -21.97
C SER A 786 -8.41 8.60 -22.83
N ASP A 787 -9.31 7.90 -23.53
CA ASP A 787 -8.98 6.76 -24.39
C ASP A 787 -8.08 7.20 -25.54
N VAL A 788 -8.38 8.39 -26.08
CA VAL A 788 -7.62 9.06 -27.13
C VAL A 788 -6.23 9.52 -26.69
N MET A 789 -6.06 9.95 -25.43
CA MET A 789 -4.78 10.47 -24.90
C MET A 789 -3.87 9.37 -24.33
N ALA A 790 -4.43 8.28 -23.81
CA ALA A 790 -3.69 7.18 -23.18
C ALA A 790 -2.88 6.34 -24.18
N VAL A 791 -3.41 6.15 -25.39
CA VAL A 791 -2.76 5.35 -26.46
C VAL A 791 -1.90 6.23 -27.38
N GLY A 792 -2.08 7.55 -27.30
CA GLY A 792 -1.44 8.54 -28.16
C GLY A 792 -1.88 8.39 -29.62
N ILE A 793 -2.98 9.05 -30.02
CA ILE A 793 -3.39 9.05 -31.44
C ILE A 793 -2.19 9.40 -32.32
N ASP A 794 -1.80 8.46 -33.18
CA ASP A 794 -0.76 8.65 -34.18
C ASP A 794 -1.34 9.53 -35.31
N LEU A 795 -1.33 10.85 -35.08
CA LEU A 795 -1.80 11.86 -36.01
C LEU A 795 -0.83 11.95 -37.19
N PHE A 796 -0.98 11.03 -38.15
CA PHE A 796 -0.02 10.92 -39.23
C PHE A 796 -0.28 11.99 -40.31
N VAL A 797 0.69 12.90 -40.49
CA VAL A 797 0.69 13.91 -41.55
C VAL A 797 1.28 13.30 -42.83
N GLN A 798 0.42 12.77 -43.70
CA GLN A 798 0.81 12.14 -44.98
C GLN A 798 1.74 13.01 -45.84
N PRO A 799 2.88 12.48 -46.35
CA PRO A 799 3.39 12.41 -47.72
C PRO A 799 2.52 13.03 -48.82
N VAL A 800 3.02 13.60 -49.92
CA VAL A 800 2.16 13.93 -51.08
C VAL A 800 2.26 12.73 -51.98
#